data_AF-A0A4Q3GVK8-F1
#
_entry.id   AF-A0A4Q3GVK8-F1
#
_cell.length_a   1.000
_cell.length_b   1.000
_cell.length_c   1.000
_cell.angle_alpha   90.00
_cell.angle_beta   90.00
_cell.angle_gamma   90.00
#
_symmetry.space_group_name_H-M   'P 1'
#
loop_
_entity.id
_entity.type
_entity.pdbx_description
1 polymer ?
#
loop_
_entity_poly.entity_id
_entity_poly.type
_entity_poly.pdbx_seq_one_letter_code
_entity_poly.pdbx_strand_id
1 'polypeptide(L)'
;MTHPPQIDIIYTKVDEAPQLASASLLPIIQSFATAAGITVGTKDISLAGRIISAFPEYLTDDQRQPDDLAELGELVKSPTANIIKLPNISASVPQLVAAIRELQAKGYAIPDYPENPGNEVEKSIRVRFDAIKGSAVNPVLREGNSDRRAAIAVKNYAKANPHSMGKWSPDSKTVVSTMAANDFYSNETSVTLTAAQAGPARIELVAGDGDVTVLKDGVKYTAGTIVDATFMSARALDAFLAEQIASTKAAGILFSVHLKSTMMKVSDPIIFGHVVKAFLQPVFDKYGEHLQAAGVNPNSGLGTMLDQIATLPNGAEILAAIEAVMADRPPLYMVNSDRGITNLHVSSDVIIDASIPALLRAGGKGWGPDGKASDTNCIIPDSTYAPIYDESTRYFKETGALDPRTAGTVQNVGLMAQKAEEYGSHPTTFEIPHAGTVRIVAANGDILHEHVVEAGDIWRSASTKQAPIEDWVNLAISRQKAEGCQAIFWLDETRAHDAELLKYVRPILAAAGVEDKFLILTPRAATRLSLETIRQGKNSISISGNVLRDYLTDLFPILELGTSAKMLSIVKLMNGGGMFETGAGGSAPKHVQQLQEENHLRWDSLGEFCALGESLKFLAETKHSDKARILGHAVDRATQDVLDHNKSPEAKVGQTDNRTSHFYFALYWARALASQNEDPDLIAHFAPIAKALEENEARILAELASAEGKPADLGGYYLTDPTRTADIMRSSRTLKEILG
;
A
#
# COMPACT_ATOMS: atom_id res chain seq x y z
N MET A 1 35.34 4.32 23.37
CA MET A 1 34.01 4.96 23.24
C MET A 1 33.00 3.88 23.48
N THR A 2 32.28 3.92 24.60
CA THR A 2 31.18 2.99 24.87
C THR A 2 30.10 3.25 23.84
N HIS A 3 29.80 2.28 22.98
CA HIS A 3 28.65 2.38 22.08
C HIS A 3 27.41 2.71 22.93
N PRO A 4 26.58 3.68 22.54
CA PRO A 4 25.33 3.95 23.24
C PRO A 4 24.50 2.67 23.31
N PRO A 5 23.73 2.44 24.40
CA PRO A 5 22.92 1.25 24.53
C PRO A 5 21.99 1.13 23.32
N GLN A 6 21.96 -0.05 22.72
CA GLN A 6 21.16 -0.34 21.56
C GLN A 6 19.67 -0.25 21.93
N ILE A 7 18.93 0.61 21.22
CA ILE A 7 17.49 0.76 21.40
C ILE A 7 16.78 -0.53 20.96
N ASP A 8 15.87 -1.03 21.81
CA ASP A 8 15.16 -2.29 21.56
C ASP A 8 14.05 -2.17 20.53
N ILE A 9 13.32 -1.05 20.54
CA ILE A 9 12.22 -0.76 19.62
C ILE A 9 12.35 0.67 19.12
N ILE A 10 12.37 0.84 17.80
CA ILE A 10 12.28 2.16 17.17
C ILE A 10 10.82 2.43 16.79
N TYR A 11 10.24 3.47 17.36
CA TYR A 11 8.92 3.99 16.99
C TYR A 11 9.10 5.19 16.06
N THR A 12 8.66 5.11 14.82
CA THR A 12 8.92 6.19 13.84
C THR A 12 8.12 7.45 14.17
N LYS A 13 8.79 8.60 14.23
CA LYS A 13 8.16 9.92 14.20
C LYS A 13 7.82 10.26 12.75
N VAL A 14 6.57 10.61 12.50
CA VAL A 14 5.97 10.73 11.16
C VAL A 14 5.19 12.05 11.04
N ASP A 15 4.12 12.05 10.25
CA ASP A 15 3.34 13.24 9.89
C ASP A 15 1.89 13.14 10.38
N GLU A 16 1.21 14.28 10.44
CA GLU A 16 -0.25 14.40 10.55
C GLU A 16 -0.88 13.55 11.67
N ALA A 17 -1.96 12.80 11.39
CA ALA A 17 -2.76 12.15 12.42
C ALA A 17 -2.02 11.05 13.20
N PRO A 18 -1.24 10.14 12.57
CA PRO A 18 -0.42 9.18 13.31
C PRO A 18 0.61 9.84 14.21
N GLN A 19 1.21 10.98 13.80
CA GLN A 19 2.16 11.69 14.66
C GLN A 19 1.49 12.36 15.86
N LEU A 20 0.27 12.87 15.69
CA LEU A 20 -0.54 13.40 16.79
C LEU A 20 -0.94 12.28 17.75
N ALA A 21 -1.39 11.14 17.23
CA ALA A 21 -1.70 9.95 18.04
C ALA A 21 -0.46 9.47 18.81
N SER A 22 0.73 9.48 18.17
CA SER A 22 2.00 9.13 18.81
C SER A 22 2.32 10.02 20.01
N ALA A 23 2.00 11.31 19.96
CA ALA A 23 2.20 12.22 21.10
C ALA A 23 1.36 11.84 22.33
N SER A 24 0.29 11.05 22.15
CA SER A 24 -0.52 10.47 23.21
C SER A 24 -0.06 9.05 23.60
N LEU A 25 0.14 8.18 22.62
CA LEU A 25 0.38 6.74 22.83
C LEU A 25 1.83 6.40 23.20
N LEU A 26 2.82 7.06 22.58
CA LEU A 26 4.24 6.71 22.78
C LEU A 26 4.70 6.82 24.25
N PRO A 27 4.30 7.84 25.03
CA PRO A 27 4.62 7.88 26.46
C PRO A 27 4.03 6.70 27.26
N ILE A 28 2.85 6.20 26.87
CA ILE A 28 2.23 5.02 27.49
C ILE A 28 3.09 3.79 27.17
N ILE A 29 3.46 3.60 25.90
CA ILE A 29 4.33 2.49 25.48
C ILE A 29 5.66 2.51 26.25
N GLN A 30 6.30 3.68 26.34
CA GLN A 30 7.58 3.84 27.03
C GLN A 30 7.48 3.52 28.53
N SER A 31 6.42 4.00 29.19
CA SER A 31 6.16 3.71 30.61
C SER A 31 6.00 2.21 30.86
N PHE A 32 5.16 1.53 30.06
CA PHE A 32 4.92 0.10 30.20
C PHE A 32 6.15 -0.75 29.84
N ALA A 33 6.89 -0.38 28.79
CA ALA A 33 8.10 -1.08 28.35
C ALA A 33 9.22 -1.03 29.40
N THR A 34 9.31 0.06 30.17
CA THR A 34 10.34 0.22 31.21
C THR A 34 10.21 -0.84 32.31
N ALA A 35 9.00 -1.28 32.66
CA ALA A 35 8.77 -2.36 33.63
C ALA A 35 9.37 -3.72 33.17
N ALA A 36 9.59 -3.88 31.87
CA ALA A 36 10.23 -5.04 31.27
C ALA A 36 11.72 -4.81 30.92
N GLY A 37 12.28 -3.65 31.25
CA GLY A 37 13.65 -3.28 30.88
C GLY A 37 13.84 -3.07 29.37
N ILE A 38 12.76 -2.73 28.65
CA ILE A 38 12.76 -2.54 27.19
C ILE A 38 12.85 -1.04 26.88
N THR A 39 13.78 -0.67 26.02
CA THR A 39 13.98 0.71 25.56
C THR A 39 13.23 1.01 24.27
N VAL A 40 12.43 2.07 24.27
CA VAL A 40 11.66 2.51 23.09
C VAL A 40 12.11 3.91 22.69
N GLY A 41 12.81 4.01 21.56
CA GLY A 41 13.33 5.25 21.00
C GLY A 41 12.60 5.68 19.73
N THR A 42 12.99 6.80 19.14
CA THR A 42 12.36 7.33 17.92
C THR A 42 13.37 7.67 16.84
N LYS A 43 12.89 7.67 15.60
CA LYS A 43 13.60 8.14 14.41
C LYS A 43 12.65 9.01 13.59
N ASP A 44 13.06 10.22 13.24
CA ASP A 44 12.24 11.22 12.56
C ASP A 44 12.31 11.07 11.04
N ILE A 45 11.25 10.50 10.50
CA ILE A 45 11.06 10.31 9.06
C ILE A 45 9.92 11.18 8.51
N SER A 46 9.47 12.18 9.28
CA SER A 46 8.49 13.16 8.82
C SER A 46 8.96 13.89 7.56
N LEU A 47 8.04 14.45 6.78
CA LEU A 47 8.38 15.28 5.63
C LEU A 47 9.27 16.45 6.04
N ALA A 48 8.94 17.13 7.15
CA ALA A 48 9.75 18.22 7.67
C ALA A 48 11.15 17.74 8.05
N GLY A 49 11.26 16.63 8.79
CA GLY A 49 12.54 16.09 9.22
C GLY A 49 13.46 15.71 8.06
N ARG A 50 12.91 15.05 7.03
CA ARG A 50 13.65 14.68 5.81
C ARG A 50 14.06 15.88 4.97
N ILE A 51 13.28 16.97 4.98
CA ILE A 51 13.68 18.24 4.35
C ILE A 51 14.84 18.86 5.14
N ILE A 52 14.74 18.94 6.46
CA ILE A 52 15.79 19.53 7.32
C ILE A 52 17.12 18.77 7.16
N SER A 53 17.10 17.43 7.19
CA SER A 53 18.33 16.61 7.08
C SER A 53 19.00 16.68 5.71
N ALA A 54 18.28 17.04 4.65
CA ALA A 54 18.81 17.12 3.29
C ALA A 54 19.53 18.44 2.96
N PHE A 55 19.38 19.48 3.79
CA PHE A 55 19.94 20.81 3.59
C PHE A 55 20.72 21.34 4.82
N PRO A 56 21.60 20.55 5.46
CA PRO A 56 22.29 20.98 6.69
C PRO A 56 23.17 22.22 6.50
N GLU A 57 23.64 22.47 5.27
CA GLU A 57 24.45 23.64 4.93
C GLU A 57 23.67 24.96 4.99
N TYR A 58 22.33 24.92 5.00
CA TYR A 58 21.45 26.08 5.11
C TYR A 58 20.97 26.33 6.55
N LEU A 59 21.42 25.52 7.52
CA LEU A 59 20.88 25.50 8.87
C LEU A 59 21.92 25.87 9.91
N THR A 60 21.45 26.47 11.01
CA THR A 60 22.27 26.63 12.23
C THR A 60 22.52 25.27 12.89
N ASP A 61 23.51 25.18 13.77
CA ASP A 61 23.82 23.91 14.45
C ASP A 61 22.63 23.36 15.27
N ASP A 62 21.84 24.24 15.89
CA ASP A 62 20.63 23.86 16.66
C ASP A 62 19.45 23.44 15.77
N GLN A 63 19.44 23.86 14.50
CA GLN A 63 18.38 23.49 13.53
C GLN A 63 18.70 22.19 12.79
N ARG A 64 19.97 21.75 12.78
CA ARG A 64 20.39 20.52 12.11
C ARG A 64 19.85 19.30 12.85
N GLN A 65 19.47 18.30 12.07
CA GLN A 65 19.11 16.98 12.57
C GLN A 65 19.79 15.88 11.73
N PRO A 66 20.03 14.69 12.30
CA PRO A 66 20.57 13.56 11.55
C PRO A 66 19.61 13.12 10.43
N ASP A 67 20.17 12.46 9.40
CA ASP A 67 19.38 11.75 8.40
C ASP A 67 18.91 10.40 8.96
N ASP A 68 17.86 10.47 9.77
CA ASP A 68 17.27 9.31 10.42
C ASP A 68 16.72 8.27 9.43
N LEU A 69 16.34 8.67 8.21
CA LEU A 69 15.93 7.72 7.17
C LEU A 69 17.12 6.91 6.65
N ALA A 70 18.27 7.57 6.42
CA ALA A 70 19.49 6.87 6.04
C ALA A 70 19.98 5.94 7.16
N GLU A 71 19.94 6.38 8.43
CA GLU A 71 20.29 5.54 9.58
C GLU A 71 19.37 4.33 9.70
N LEU A 72 18.06 4.52 9.52
CA LEU A 72 17.11 3.40 9.48
C LEU A 72 17.38 2.45 8.30
N GLY A 73 17.80 2.98 7.14
CA GLY A 73 18.20 2.19 5.98
C GLY A 73 19.40 1.26 6.23
N GLU A 74 20.29 1.64 7.15
CA GLU A 74 21.35 0.75 7.63
C GLU A 74 20.84 -0.18 8.75
N LEU A 75 19.99 0.32 9.66
CA LEU A 75 19.43 -0.49 10.74
C LEU A 75 18.62 -1.67 10.22
N VAL A 76 17.80 -1.51 9.17
CA VAL A 76 16.98 -2.61 8.61
C VAL A 76 17.80 -3.77 8.05
N LYS A 77 19.11 -3.60 7.88
CA LYS A 77 20.04 -4.66 7.49
C LYS A 77 20.62 -5.41 8.70
N SER A 78 20.25 -5.03 9.93
CA SER A 78 20.70 -5.66 11.17
C SER A 78 19.74 -6.77 11.62
N PRO A 79 20.26 -7.92 12.14
CA PRO A 79 19.42 -8.98 12.72
C PRO A 79 18.63 -8.54 13.96
N THR A 80 19.00 -7.42 14.57
CA THR A 80 18.40 -6.91 15.81
C THR A 80 17.47 -5.72 15.56
N ALA A 81 17.21 -5.36 14.30
CA ALA A 81 16.27 -4.31 13.97
C ALA A 81 14.87 -4.67 14.45
N ASN A 82 14.22 -3.75 15.15
CA ASN A 82 12.82 -3.85 15.55
C ASN A 82 12.19 -2.46 15.42
N ILE A 83 11.45 -2.27 14.32
CA ILE A 83 10.96 -0.94 13.93
C ILE A 83 9.43 -0.99 13.82
N ILE A 84 8.74 -0.19 14.62
CA ILE A 84 7.31 0.08 14.46
C ILE A 84 7.17 1.29 13.53
N LYS A 85 6.67 1.05 12.33
CA LYS A 85 6.59 2.03 11.23
C LYS A 85 5.15 2.53 11.07
N LEU A 86 4.92 3.79 11.40
CA LEU A 86 3.62 4.45 11.25
C LEU A 86 3.44 5.02 9.83
N PRO A 87 2.20 5.21 9.35
CA PRO A 87 1.92 5.92 8.10
C PRO A 87 2.60 7.29 8.05
N ASN A 88 3.17 7.65 6.91
CA ASN A 88 3.86 8.93 6.69
C ASN A 88 3.48 9.53 5.33
N ILE A 89 3.75 10.82 5.14
CA ILE A 89 3.47 11.50 3.88
C ILE A 89 4.42 11.01 2.78
N SER A 90 3.82 10.51 1.68
CA SER A 90 4.48 10.42 0.37
C SER A 90 4.20 11.70 -0.41
N ALA A 91 5.09 12.69 -0.28
CA ALA A 91 4.74 14.08 -0.60
C ALA A 91 4.46 14.30 -2.09
N SER A 92 3.31 14.91 -2.39
CA SER A 92 3.09 15.60 -3.67
C SER A 92 3.90 16.90 -3.72
N VAL A 93 4.04 17.48 -4.92
CA VAL A 93 4.72 18.79 -5.07
C VAL A 93 4.06 19.88 -4.22
N PRO A 94 2.71 20.04 -4.18
CA PRO A 94 2.07 21.03 -3.32
C PRO A 94 2.37 20.84 -1.83
N GLN A 95 2.37 19.60 -1.34
CA GLN A 95 2.70 19.31 0.07
C GLN A 95 4.16 19.63 0.39
N LEU A 96 5.08 19.29 -0.52
CA LEU A 96 6.49 19.64 -0.37
C LEU A 96 6.69 21.16 -0.27
N VAL A 97 6.10 21.92 -1.20
CA VAL A 97 6.18 23.39 -1.20
C VAL A 97 5.56 23.99 0.06
N ALA A 98 4.43 23.47 0.54
CA ALA A 98 3.80 23.91 1.77
C ALA A 98 4.68 23.65 3.01
N ALA A 99 5.31 22.48 3.10
CA ALA A 99 6.25 22.14 4.17
C ALA A 99 7.49 23.04 4.16
N ILE A 100 8.07 23.31 2.98
CA ILE A 100 9.20 24.25 2.83
C ILE A 100 8.81 25.64 3.35
N ARG A 101 7.65 26.16 2.95
CA ARG A 101 7.16 27.48 3.41
C ARG A 101 6.94 27.53 4.93
N GLU A 102 6.41 26.48 5.53
CA GLU A 102 6.24 26.41 6.98
C GLU A 102 7.60 26.42 7.70
N LEU A 103 8.57 25.66 7.21
CA LEU A 103 9.93 25.64 7.75
C LEU A 103 10.60 27.02 7.62
N GLN A 104 10.49 27.68 6.47
CA GLN A 104 10.99 29.04 6.26
C GLN A 104 10.34 30.04 7.23
N ALA A 105 9.02 29.95 7.44
CA ALA A 105 8.32 30.79 8.40
C ALA A 105 8.77 30.56 9.85
N LYS A 106 9.29 29.36 10.16
CA LYS A 106 9.91 29.00 11.44
C LYS A 106 11.42 29.32 11.52
N GLY A 107 11.97 29.99 10.52
CA GLY A 107 13.35 30.47 10.51
C GLY A 107 14.38 29.49 9.96
N TYR A 108 13.97 28.40 9.30
CA TYR A 108 14.87 27.51 8.59
C TYR A 108 15.18 28.10 7.20
N ALA A 109 16.43 28.45 6.92
CA ALA A 109 16.81 29.12 5.66
C ALA A 109 16.91 28.16 4.45
N ILE A 110 15.99 27.20 4.36
CA ILE A 110 15.94 26.15 3.33
C ILE A 110 15.52 26.75 1.98
N PRO A 111 16.16 26.37 0.86
CA PRO A 111 15.82 26.90 -0.46
C PRO A 111 14.41 26.49 -0.91
N ASP A 112 13.84 27.30 -1.79
CA ASP A 112 12.59 26.96 -2.48
C ASP A 112 12.74 25.75 -3.40
N TYR A 113 11.62 25.10 -3.72
CA TYR A 113 11.58 24.04 -4.73
C TYR A 113 11.59 24.65 -6.14
N PRO A 114 12.64 24.45 -6.97
CA PRO A 114 12.67 25.01 -8.31
C PRO A 114 11.87 24.12 -9.26
N GLU A 115 10.67 24.58 -9.63
CA GLU A 115 9.79 23.85 -10.55
C GLU A 115 10.42 23.67 -11.93
N ASN A 116 11.07 24.71 -12.44
CA ASN A 116 11.77 24.75 -13.73
C ASN A 116 13.21 25.26 -13.50
N PRO A 117 14.17 24.38 -13.16
CA PRO A 117 15.51 24.80 -12.78
C PRO A 117 16.27 25.40 -13.99
N GLY A 118 16.67 26.67 -13.87
CA GLY A 118 17.37 27.43 -14.91
C GLY A 118 18.89 27.35 -14.84
N ASN A 119 19.47 26.80 -13.76
CA ASN A 119 20.90 26.70 -13.54
C ASN A 119 21.30 25.43 -12.76
N GLU A 120 22.60 25.13 -12.66
CA GLU A 120 23.11 23.92 -12.01
C GLU A 120 22.83 23.85 -10.50
N VAL A 121 22.78 25.00 -9.81
CA VAL A 121 22.45 25.05 -8.38
C VAL A 121 21.00 24.63 -8.17
N GLU A 122 20.07 25.19 -8.95
CA GLU A 122 18.66 24.81 -8.92
C GLU A 122 18.43 23.36 -9.33
N LYS A 123 19.17 22.83 -10.31
CA LYS A 123 19.12 21.40 -10.66
C LYS A 123 19.55 20.52 -9.48
N SER A 124 20.63 20.88 -8.79
CA SER A 124 21.10 20.15 -7.60
C SER A 124 20.08 20.18 -6.45
N ILE A 125 19.47 21.35 -6.18
CA ILE A 125 18.40 21.49 -5.19
C ILE A 125 17.18 20.64 -5.59
N ARG A 126 16.78 20.69 -6.88
CA ARG A 126 15.68 19.91 -7.42
C ARG A 126 15.88 18.41 -7.20
N VAL A 127 17.06 17.89 -7.51
CA VAL A 127 17.38 16.47 -7.35
C VAL A 127 17.22 16.02 -5.90
N ARG A 128 17.68 16.81 -4.93
CA ARG A 128 17.52 16.49 -3.50
C ARG A 128 16.06 16.46 -3.08
N PHE A 129 15.28 17.46 -3.47
CA PHE A 129 13.84 17.46 -3.19
C PHE A 129 13.08 16.34 -3.90
N ASP A 130 13.49 15.99 -5.12
CA ASP A 130 12.88 14.90 -5.88
C ASP A 130 13.16 13.53 -5.26
N ALA A 131 14.23 13.40 -4.47
CA ALA A 131 14.49 12.22 -3.63
C ALA A 131 13.63 12.17 -2.36
N ILE A 132 13.10 13.32 -1.90
CA ILE A 132 12.22 13.42 -0.72
C ILE A 132 10.75 13.21 -1.09
N LYS A 133 10.31 13.69 -2.27
CA LYS A 133 8.90 13.62 -2.70
C LYS A 133 8.49 12.20 -3.11
N GLY A 134 7.19 11.93 -3.08
CA GLY A 134 6.64 10.60 -3.34
C GLY A 134 7.00 9.59 -2.26
N SER A 135 6.96 8.30 -2.60
CA SER A 135 7.23 7.19 -1.68
C SER A 135 8.74 7.01 -1.44
N ALA A 136 9.34 7.94 -0.68
CA ALA A 136 10.78 7.93 -0.38
C ALA A 136 11.17 6.98 0.77
N VAL A 137 10.27 6.77 1.74
CA VAL A 137 10.56 6.00 2.96
C VAL A 137 10.48 4.49 2.72
N ASN A 138 9.38 4.00 2.14
CA ASN A 138 9.13 2.56 2.02
C ASN A 138 10.23 1.81 1.23
N PRO A 139 10.79 2.35 0.13
CA PRO A 139 11.90 1.69 -0.58
C PRO A 139 13.17 1.53 0.23
N VAL A 140 13.38 2.35 1.27
CA VAL A 140 14.55 2.27 2.16
C VAL A 140 14.31 1.24 3.26
N LEU A 141 13.10 1.20 3.81
CA LEU A 141 12.81 0.36 4.98
C LEU A 141 12.38 -1.07 4.66
N ARG A 142 11.80 -1.31 3.47
CA ARG A 142 11.31 -2.64 3.04
C ARG A 142 12.45 -3.54 2.51
N GLU A 143 13.45 -3.78 3.33
CA GLU A 143 14.55 -4.75 3.09
C GLU A 143 14.13 -6.16 3.54
N GLY A 144 12.94 -6.58 3.13
CA GLY A 144 12.31 -7.83 3.58
C GLY A 144 11.01 -8.11 2.84
N ASN A 145 10.54 -9.35 2.96
CA ASN A 145 9.28 -9.77 2.37
C ASN A 145 8.09 -9.55 3.32
N SER A 146 6.89 -9.54 2.75
CA SER A 146 5.65 -9.21 3.45
C SER A 146 5.02 -10.42 4.13
N ASP A 147 4.67 -10.31 5.41
CA ASP A 147 3.71 -11.16 6.13
C ASP A 147 2.51 -10.28 6.53
N ARG A 148 1.41 -10.41 5.78
CA ARG A 148 0.18 -9.62 5.97
C ARG A 148 -0.99 -10.52 6.34
N ARG A 149 -1.64 -10.20 7.45
CA ARG A 149 -2.73 -11.01 8.02
C ARG A 149 -3.64 -10.20 8.94
N ALA A 150 -4.89 -10.63 9.09
CA ALA A 150 -5.77 -10.04 10.08
C ALA A 150 -5.26 -10.39 11.48
N ALA A 151 -5.22 -9.41 12.39
CA ALA A 151 -5.00 -9.72 13.80
C ALA A 151 -6.18 -10.56 14.32
N ILE A 152 -5.91 -11.52 15.20
CA ILE A 152 -6.93 -12.43 15.76
C ILE A 152 -8.06 -11.61 16.40
N ALA A 153 -7.71 -10.56 17.16
CA ALA A 153 -8.67 -9.69 17.81
C ALA A 153 -9.63 -8.99 16.82
N VAL A 154 -9.08 -8.46 15.72
CA VAL A 154 -9.86 -7.83 14.65
C VAL A 154 -10.77 -8.84 13.97
N LYS A 155 -10.28 -10.06 13.72
CA LYS A 155 -11.09 -11.13 13.12
C LYS A 155 -12.24 -11.56 14.03
N ASN A 156 -11.98 -11.75 15.32
CA ASN A 156 -13.00 -12.09 16.31
C ASN A 156 -14.07 -11.00 16.40
N TYR A 157 -13.65 -9.74 16.42
CA TYR A 157 -14.56 -8.60 16.40
C TYR A 157 -15.42 -8.58 15.13
N ALA A 158 -14.83 -8.81 13.95
CA ALA A 158 -15.59 -8.87 12.69
C ALA A 158 -16.60 -10.04 12.67
N LYS A 159 -16.30 -11.16 13.33
CA LYS A 159 -17.25 -12.27 13.48
C LYS A 159 -18.43 -11.91 14.39
N ALA A 160 -18.15 -11.24 15.51
CA ALA A 160 -19.17 -10.80 16.47
C ALA A 160 -20.01 -9.61 15.93
N ASN A 161 -19.39 -8.74 15.14
CA ASN A 161 -19.95 -7.51 14.59
C ASN A 161 -19.80 -7.49 13.05
N PRO A 162 -20.52 -8.36 12.33
CA PRO A 162 -20.34 -8.54 10.89
C PRO A 162 -20.75 -7.30 10.12
N HIS A 163 -19.85 -6.85 9.24
CA HIS A 163 -20.11 -5.75 8.32
C HIS A 163 -21.08 -6.17 7.19
N SER A 164 -21.58 -5.19 6.44
CA SER A 164 -22.49 -5.44 5.33
C SER A 164 -21.81 -6.12 4.13
N MET A 165 -22.40 -7.21 3.67
CA MET A 165 -22.09 -7.88 2.40
C MET A 165 -23.32 -7.81 1.49
N GLY A 166 -23.14 -7.27 0.28
CA GLY A 166 -24.19 -7.14 -0.72
C GLY A 166 -24.65 -8.48 -1.25
N LYS A 167 -25.93 -8.57 -1.63
CA LYS A 167 -26.52 -9.80 -2.15
C LYS A 167 -25.98 -10.09 -3.55
N TRP A 168 -25.45 -11.29 -3.74
CA TRP A 168 -25.12 -11.82 -5.05
C TRP A 168 -26.29 -12.59 -5.65
N SER A 169 -26.50 -12.41 -6.96
CA SER A 169 -27.50 -13.12 -7.76
C SER A 169 -26.78 -13.97 -8.82
N PRO A 170 -27.20 -15.21 -9.08
CA PRO A 170 -26.69 -15.98 -10.22
C PRO A 170 -26.95 -15.29 -11.56
N ASP A 171 -27.99 -14.45 -11.63
CA ASP A 171 -28.35 -13.66 -12.82
C ASP A 171 -27.57 -12.33 -12.94
N SER A 172 -26.62 -12.06 -12.03
CA SER A 172 -25.80 -10.85 -12.14
C SER A 172 -25.05 -10.84 -13.47
N LYS A 173 -25.15 -9.71 -14.18
CA LYS A 173 -24.43 -9.49 -15.44
C LYS A 173 -22.99 -9.00 -15.24
N THR A 174 -22.56 -8.79 -14.00
CA THR A 174 -21.20 -8.29 -13.71
C THR A 174 -20.15 -9.27 -14.17
N VAL A 175 -19.13 -8.78 -14.88
CA VAL A 175 -18.10 -9.62 -15.48
C VAL A 175 -16.75 -8.92 -15.38
N VAL A 176 -15.67 -9.69 -15.35
CA VAL A 176 -14.31 -9.19 -15.55
C VAL A 176 -13.92 -9.48 -16.98
N SER A 177 -13.54 -8.45 -17.74
CA SER A 177 -13.06 -8.61 -19.12
C SER A 177 -11.59 -8.27 -19.19
N THR A 178 -10.83 -9.14 -19.86
CA THR A 178 -9.38 -9.03 -20.03
C THR A 178 -8.99 -9.49 -21.43
N MET A 179 -7.82 -9.07 -21.91
CA MET A 179 -7.30 -9.48 -23.21
C MET A 179 -7.05 -11.00 -23.22
N ALA A 180 -7.21 -11.62 -24.40
CA ALA A 180 -6.98 -13.06 -24.56
C ALA A 180 -5.55 -13.40 -25.03
N ALA A 181 -4.85 -12.43 -25.62
CA ALA A 181 -3.49 -12.53 -26.14
C ALA A 181 -2.92 -11.13 -26.44
N ASN A 182 -1.61 -11.07 -26.70
CA ASN A 182 -0.83 -9.86 -27.01
C ASN A 182 -0.84 -8.79 -25.90
N ASP A 183 -1.00 -9.23 -24.66
CA ASP A 183 -0.85 -8.46 -23.43
C ASP A 183 0.46 -8.82 -22.71
N PHE A 184 0.69 -8.28 -21.50
CA PHE A 184 1.94 -8.55 -20.81
C PHE A 184 2.07 -10.03 -20.41
N TYR A 185 0.97 -10.69 -20.05
CA TYR A 185 1.01 -12.11 -19.70
C TYR A 185 1.44 -12.98 -20.88
N SER A 186 0.77 -12.84 -22.03
CA SER A 186 0.98 -13.73 -23.17
C SER A 186 2.28 -13.49 -23.94
N ASN A 187 2.85 -12.29 -23.84
CA ASN A 187 4.10 -11.92 -24.49
C ASN A 187 5.34 -12.07 -23.59
N GLU A 188 5.20 -12.57 -22.36
CA GLU A 188 6.31 -12.60 -21.41
C GLU A 188 7.38 -13.64 -21.75
N THR A 189 8.64 -13.21 -21.66
CA THR A 189 9.82 -14.08 -21.61
C THR A 189 10.60 -13.83 -20.32
N SER A 190 11.25 -14.86 -19.80
CA SER A 190 12.00 -14.79 -18.53
C SER A 190 13.25 -15.66 -18.55
N VAL A 191 14.29 -15.23 -17.85
CA VAL A 191 15.54 -15.99 -17.68
C VAL A 191 16.19 -15.70 -16.34
N THR A 192 16.69 -16.76 -15.69
CA THR A 192 17.58 -16.63 -14.53
C THR A 192 19.03 -16.42 -14.98
N LEU A 193 19.66 -15.32 -14.57
CA LEU A 193 21.00 -14.96 -15.03
C LEU A 193 22.10 -15.85 -14.44
N THR A 194 23.03 -16.26 -15.30
CA THR A 194 24.29 -16.90 -14.88
C THR A 194 25.30 -15.87 -14.37
N ALA A 195 26.38 -16.33 -13.75
CA ALA A 195 27.48 -15.46 -13.34
C ALA A 195 28.15 -14.73 -14.51
N ALA A 196 28.18 -15.33 -15.71
CA ALA A 196 28.75 -14.71 -16.90
C ALA A 196 27.87 -13.58 -17.48
N GLN A 197 26.56 -13.64 -17.23
CA GLN A 197 25.58 -12.65 -17.71
C GLN A 197 25.32 -11.52 -16.70
N ALA A 198 25.78 -11.66 -15.46
CA ALA A 198 25.66 -10.63 -14.44
C ALA A 198 26.50 -9.38 -14.78
N GLY A 199 26.03 -8.21 -14.36
CA GLY A 199 26.68 -6.93 -14.63
C GLY A 199 25.74 -5.87 -15.20
N PRO A 200 26.28 -4.78 -15.79
CA PRO A 200 25.49 -3.77 -16.46
C PRO A 200 24.89 -4.29 -17.76
N ALA A 201 23.57 -4.17 -17.91
CA ALA A 201 22.82 -4.48 -19.12
C ALA A 201 22.29 -3.21 -19.78
N ARG A 202 22.06 -3.30 -21.10
CA ARG A 202 21.50 -2.24 -21.94
C ARG A 202 20.19 -2.71 -22.55
N ILE A 203 19.21 -1.81 -22.60
CA ILE A 203 17.93 -2.01 -23.29
C ILE A 203 17.94 -1.12 -24.53
N GLU A 204 17.78 -1.71 -25.70
CA GLU A 204 17.87 -1.04 -26.99
C GLU A 204 16.71 -1.42 -27.92
N LEU A 205 16.26 -0.46 -28.74
CA LEU A 205 15.29 -0.65 -29.80
C LEU A 205 16.03 -0.56 -31.15
N VAL A 206 15.99 -1.65 -31.91
CA VAL A 206 16.63 -1.76 -33.22
C VAL A 206 15.56 -1.60 -34.30
N ALA A 207 15.69 -0.56 -35.13
CA ALA A 207 14.80 -0.29 -36.25
C ALA A 207 15.04 -1.28 -37.41
N GLY A 208 14.10 -1.32 -38.36
CA GLY A 208 14.17 -2.24 -39.51
C GLY A 208 15.34 -1.99 -40.47
N ASP A 209 15.94 -0.79 -40.43
CA ASP A 209 17.15 -0.41 -41.17
C ASP A 209 18.45 -0.68 -40.37
N GLY A 210 18.34 -1.11 -39.12
CA GLY A 210 19.45 -1.39 -38.22
C GLY A 210 19.83 -0.24 -37.28
N ASP A 211 19.17 0.92 -37.36
CA ASP A 211 19.44 2.03 -36.43
C ASP A 211 19.06 1.63 -34.99
N VAL A 212 19.93 1.97 -34.04
CA VAL A 212 19.80 1.56 -32.64
C VAL A 212 19.47 2.76 -31.75
N THR A 213 18.30 2.72 -31.11
CA THR A 213 17.91 3.66 -30.07
C THR A 213 18.12 3.01 -28.70
N VAL A 214 19.01 3.57 -27.87
CA VAL A 214 19.18 3.10 -26.49
C VAL A 214 18.04 3.62 -25.63
N LEU A 215 17.16 2.72 -25.18
CA LEU A 215 16.05 3.06 -24.29
C LEU A 215 16.54 3.22 -22.84
N LYS A 216 17.49 2.37 -22.43
CA LYS A 216 18.13 2.45 -21.11
C LYS A 216 19.50 1.83 -21.12
N ASP A 217 20.44 2.45 -20.41
CA ASP A 217 21.77 1.90 -20.20
C ASP A 217 22.10 1.75 -18.70
N GLY A 218 23.04 0.86 -18.39
CA GLY A 218 23.58 0.67 -17.05
C GLY A 218 22.63 0.01 -16.05
N VAL A 219 21.67 -0.80 -16.50
CA VAL A 219 20.80 -1.57 -15.60
C VAL A 219 21.63 -2.67 -14.95
N LYS A 220 21.82 -2.63 -13.64
CA LYS A 220 22.72 -3.58 -12.94
C LYS A 220 21.95 -4.81 -12.48
N TYR A 221 22.36 -5.98 -12.98
CA TYR A 221 21.87 -7.27 -12.51
C TYR A 221 22.95 -8.07 -11.81
N THR A 222 22.56 -8.86 -10.81
CA THR A 222 23.43 -9.82 -10.12
C THR A 222 23.16 -11.24 -10.63
N ALA A 223 24.10 -12.15 -10.44
CA ALA A 223 23.89 -13.57 -10.74
C ALA A 223 22.67 -14.11 -9.96
N GLY A 224 21.92 -15.03 -10.56
CA GLY A 224 20.68 -15.57 -10.00
C GLY A 224 19.49 -14.59 -10.01
N THR A 225 19.63 -13.40 -10.59
CA THR A 225 18.47 -12.52 -10.82
C THR A 225 17.63 -13.12 -11.92
N ILE A 226 16.32 -13.24 -11.69
CA ILE A 226 15.33 -13.49 -12.73
C ILE A 226 15.07 -12.15 -13.42
N VAL A 227 15.26 -12.10 -14.74
CA VAL A 227 14.98 -10.92 -15.56
C VAL A 227 13.90 -11.28 -16.56
N ASP A 228 12.82 -10.50 -16.54
CA ASP A 228 11.65 -10.68 -17.40
C ASP A 228 11.56 -9.54 -18.39
N ALA A 229 11.04 -9.84 -19.58
CA ALA A 229 10.70 -8.85 -20.58
C ALA A 229 9.36 -9.20 -21.22
N THR A 230 8.55 -8.19 -21.52
CA THR A 230 7.23 -8.37 -22.10
C THR A 230 6.75 -7.07 -22.75
N PHE A 231 5.65 -7.12 -23.48
CA PHE A 231 4.99 -5.95 -24.02
C PHE A 231 3.47 -6.14 -24.12
N MET A 232 2.73 -5.05 -24.06
CA MET A 232 1.32 -4.99 -24.42
C MET A 232 1.18 -4.34 -25.79
N SER A 233 0.52 -5.03 -26.72
CA SER A 233 0.29 -4.50 -28.05
C SER A 233 -0.79 -3.42 -28.03
N ALA A 234 -0.46 -2.22 -28.48
CA ALA A 234 -1.40 -1.10 -28.56
C ALA A 234 -2.59 -1.43 -29.48
N ARG A 235 -2.31 -2.03 -30.64
CA ARG A 235 -3.35 -2.46 -31.59
C ARG A 235 -4.30 -3.48 -30.98
N ALA A 236 -3.78 -4.48 -30.26
CA ALA A 236 -4.61 -5.50 -29.63
C ALA A 236 -5.43 -4.91 -28.47
N LEU A 237 -4.84 -4.00 -27.69
CA LEU A 237 -5.53 -3.26 -26.63
C LEU A 237 -6.70 -2.44 -27.19
N ASP A 238 -6.47 -1.67 -28.26
CA ASP A 238 -7.51 -0.84 -28.88
C ASP A 238 -8.67 -1.68 -29.43
N ALA A 239 -8.35 -2.81 -30.08
CA ALA A 239 -9.36 -3.74 -30.58
C ALA A 239 -10.20 -4.35 -29.44
N PHE A 240 -9.53 -4.79 -28.37
CA PHE A 240 -10.19 -5.30 -27.16
C PHE A 240 -11.11 -4.24 -26.54
N LEU A 241 -10.63 -3.01 -26.36
CA LEU A 241 -11.41 -1.93 -25.77
C LEU A 241 -12.65 -1.60 -26.60
N ALA A 242 -12.51 -1.53 -27.94
CA ALA A 242 -13.64 -1.30 -28.83
C ALA A 242 -14.71 -2.41 -28.71
N GLU A 243 -14.27 -3.67 -28.66
CA GLU A 243 -15.16 -4.81 -28.43
C GLU A 243 -15.87 -4.69 -27.07
N GLN A 244 -15.12 -4.38 -26.00
CA GLN A 244 -15.70 -4.31 -24.66
C GLN A 244 -16.65 -3.13 -24.47
N ILE A 245 -16.41 -2.00 -25.12
CA ILE A 245 -17.36 -0.88 -25.15
C ILE A 245 -18.68 -1.32 -25.80
N ALA A 246 -18.61 -2.01 -26.94
CA ALA A 246 -19.79 -2.50 -27.65
C ALA A 246 -20.55 -3.58 -26.85
N SER A 247 -19.83 -4.56 -26.29
CA SER A 247 -20.42 -5.65 -25.50
C SER A 247 -21.09 -5.13 -24.23
N THR A 248 -20.48 -4.15 -23.56
CA THR A 248 -21.01 -3.52 -22.36
C THR A 248 -22.30 -2.75 -22.65
N LYS A 249 -22.34 -2.00 -23.77
CA LYS A 249 -23.56 -1.31 -24.23
C LYS A 249 -24.68 -2.31 -24.53
N ALA A 250 -24.37 -3.40 -25.23
CA ALA A 250 -25.34 -4.44 -25.55
C ALA A 250 -25.88 -5.16 -24.30
N ALA A 251 -25.04 -5.38 -23.29
CA ALA A 251 -25.45 -5.98 -22.02
C ALA A 251 -26.30 -5.06 -21.15
N GLY A 252 -26.24 -3.74 -21.38
CA GLY A 252 -26.94 -2.71 -20.61
C GLY A 252 -26.39 -2.57 -19.19
N ILE A 253 -25.07 -2.67 -19.03
CA ILE A 253 -24.37 -2.56 -17.74
C ILE A 253 -23.34 -1.44 -17.77
N LEU A 254 -22.74 -1.13 -16.62
CA LEU A 254 -21.72 -0.08 -16.53
C LEU A 254 -20.42 -0.49 -17.22
N PHE A 255 -19.74 0.45 -17.86
CA PHE A 255 -18.35 0.29 -18.29
C PHE A 255 -17.43 0.81 -17.18
N SER A 256 -16.52 -0.04 -16.69
CA SER A 256 -15.52 0.36 -15.69
C SER A 256 -14.12 -0.13 -16.05
N VAL A 257 -13.10 0.68 -15.76
CA VAL A 257 -11.69 0.34 -15.93
C VAL A 257 -10.99 0.36 -14.59
N HIS A 258 -10.23 -0.68 -14.32
CA HIS A 258 -9.58 -0.90 -13.03
C HIS A 258 -8.08 -1.09 -13.26
N LEU A 259 -7.30 -0.06 -12.92
CA LEU A 259 -5.84 -0.01 -13.09
C LEU A 259 -5.17 0.42 -11.78
N LYS A 260 -3.84 0.58 -11.79
CA LYS A 260 -3.06 1.01 -10.63
C LYS A 260 -2.14 2.20 -10.95
N SER A 261 -2.69 3.22 -11.62
CA SER A 261 -1.94 4.35 -12.22
C SER A 261 -1.00 5.11 -11.28
N THR A 262 -1.29 5.21 -9.98
CA THR A 262 -0.38 5.85 -9.01
C THR A 262 0.90 5.04 -8.79
N MET A 263 0.78 3.71 -8.72
CA MET A 263 1.91 2.81 -8.49
C MET A 263 2.61 2.50 -9.82
N MET A 264 1.85 2.04 -10.81
CA MET A 264 2.34 1.74 -12.16
C MET A 264 2.40 3.02 -13.01
N LYS A 265 3.15 4.01 -12.53
CA LYS A 265 3.18 5.40 -12.99
C LYS A 265 3.61 5.63 -14.45
N VAL A 266 4.01 4.59 -15.17
CA VAL A 266 4.37 4.66 -16.59
C VAL A 266 3.34 3.91 -17.43
N SER A 267 3.22 2.58 -17.25
CA SER A 267 2.33 1.73 -18.05
C SER A 267 0.85 2.13 -17.93
N ASP A 268 0.35 2.26 -16.72
CA ASP A 268 -1.10 2.33 -16.49
C ASP A 268 -1.70 3.67 -16.92
N PRO A 269 -1.04 4.84 -16.77
CA PRO A 269 -1.49 6.07 -17.43
C PRO A 269 -1.58 5.96 -18.96
N ILE A 270 -0.69 5.21 -19.60
CA ILE A 270 -0.75 4.99 -21.07
C ILE A 270 -1.96 4.11 -21.41
N ILE A 271 -2.13 2.97 -20.71
CA ILE A 271 -3.30 2.09 -20.87
C ILE A 271 -4.60 2.87 -20.63
N PHE A 272 -4.65 3.72 -19.61
CA PHE A 272 -5.80 4.58 -19.34
C PHE A 272 -6.07 5.55 -20.49
N GLY A 273 -5.03 6.12 -21.09
CA GLY A 273 -5.14 6.95 -22.29
C GLY A 273 -5.76 6.21 -23.48
N HIS A 274 -5.38 4.95 -23.72
CA HIS A 274 -6.03 4.09 -24.72
C HIS A 274 -7.52 3.88 -24.42
N VAL A 275 -7.89 3.68 -23.16
CA VAL A 275 -9.30 3.55 -22.74
C VAL A 275 -10.08 4.82 -23.04
N VAL A 276 -9.54 6.01 -22.70
CA VAL A 276 -10.17 7.30 -22.99
C VAL A 276 -10.33 7.50 -24.50
N LYS A 277 -9.28 7.22 -25.29
CA LYS A 277 -9.31 7.32 -26.75
C LYS A 277 -10.37 6.38 -27.36
N ALA A 278 -10.38 5.10 -26.98
CA ALA A 278 -11.33 4.12 -27.50
C ALA A 278 -12.78 4.51 -27.14
N PHE A 279 -13.01 4.97 -25.91
CA PHE A 279 -14.33 5.42 -25.48
C PHE A 279 -14.83 6.63 -26.30
N LEU A 280 -13.94 7.59 -26.55
CA LEU A 280 -14.20 8.81 -27.32
C LEU A 280 -13.77 8.72 -28.79
N GLN A 281 -13.67 7.52 -29.37
CA GLN A 281 -13.07 7.31 -30.70
C GLN A 281 -13.58 8.30 -31.77
N PRO A 282 -14.90 8.56 -31.92
CA PRO A 282 -15.38 9.50 -32.94
C PRO A 282 -14.87 10.95 -32.77
N VAL A 283 -14.55 11.36 -31.53
CA VAL A 283 -13.97 12.67 -31.23
C VAL A 283 -12.49 12.69 -31.66
N PHE A 284 -11.73 11.64 -31.35
CA PHE A 284 -10.33 11.55 -31.75
C PHE A 284 -10.16 11.36 -33.26
N ASP A 285 -11.08 10.65 -33.94
CA ASP A 285 -11.09 10.54 -35.40
C ASP A 285 -11.28 11.91 -36.08
N LYS A 286 -12.10 12.78 -35.48
CA LYS A 286 -12.42 14.10 -36.06
C LYS A 286 -11.44 15.20 -35.63
N TYR A 287 -10.97 15.19 -34.39
CA TYR A 287 -10.20 16.29 -33.80
C TYR A 287 -8.81 15.88 -33.29
N GLY A 288 -8.38 14.62 -33.45
CA GLY A 288 -7.17 14.08 -32.83
C GLY A 288 -5.89 14.87 -33.10
N GLU A 289 -5.61 15.22 -34.36
CA GLU A 289 -4.44 16.04 -34.71
C GLU A 289 -4.49 17.43 -34.05
N HIS A 290 -5.69 18.03 -33.98
CA HIS A 290 -5.88 19.33 -33.34
C HIS A 290 -5.69 19.27 -31.82
N LEU A 291 -6.25 18.24 -31.18
CA LEU A 291 -6.07 17.97 -29.75
C LEU A 291 -4.60 17.75 -29.41
N GLN A 292 -3.90 16.94 -30.22
CA GLN A 292 -2.47 16.68 -30.06
C GLN A 292 -1.64 17.96 -30.22
N ALA A 293 -1.90 18.75 -31.26
CA ALA A 293 -1.21 20.03 -31.48
C ALA A 293 -1.45 21.04 -30.35
N ALA A 294 -2.60 20.95 -29.68
CA ALA A 294 -2.94 21.75 -28.50
C ALA A 294 -2.34 21.20 -27.19
N GLY A 295 -1.61 20.09 -27.22
CA GLY A 295 -1.01 19.46 -26.04
C GLY A 295 -2.01 18.73 -25.15
N VAL A 296 -3.20 18.40 -25.67
CA VAL A 296 -4.21 17.63 -24.95
C VAL A 296 -3.76 16.17 -24.85
N ASN A 297 -3.67 15.66 -23.62
CA ASN A 297 -3.16 14.32 -23.36
C ASN A 297 -4.22 13.43 -22.67
N PRO A 298 -4.74 12.38 -23.35
CA PRO A 298 -5.73 11.48 -22.74
C PRO A 298 -5.18 10.66 -21.57
N ASN A 299 -3.85 10.49 -21.46
CA ASN A 299 -3.23 9.80 -20.33
C ASN A 299 -3.44 10.56 -19.00
N SER A 300 -3.72 11.86 -19.08
CA SER A 300 -4.04 12.72 -17.92
C SER A 300 -5.51 12.64 -17.48
N GLY A 301 -6.33 11.86 -18.18
CA GLY A 301 -7.73 11.63 -17.92
C GLY A 301 -8.69 12.71 -18.43
N LEU A 302 -9.97 12.35 -18.49
CA LEU A 302 -11.03 13.16 -19.09
C LEU A 302 -11.19 14.51 -18.38
N GLY A 303 -10.99 14.60 -17.07
CA GLY A 303 -11.11 15.87 -16.33
C GLY A 303 -10.14 16.92 -16.86
N THR A 304 -8.84 16.60 -16.87
CA THR A 304 -7.79 17.46 -17.43
C THR A 304 -8.04 17.77 -18.90
N MET A 305 -8.49 16.77 -19.66
CA MET A 305 -8.79 16.91 -21.08
C MET A 305 -9.90 17.93 -21.35
N LEU A 306 -11.00 17.87 -20.59
CA LEU A 306 -12.12 18.80 -20.70
C LEU A 306 -11.71 20.22 -20.35
N ASP A 307 -10.91 20.40 -19.29
CA ASP A 307 -10.38 21.71 -18.89
C ASP A 307 -9.50 22.32 -19.99
N GLN A 308 -8.63 21.52 -20.59
CA GLN A 308 -7.79 21.97 -21.71
C GLN A 308 -8.62 22.32 -22.94
N ILE A 309 -9.58 21.46 -23.33
CA ILE A 309 -10.45 21.68 -24.49
C ILE A 309 -11.28 22.96 -24.33
N ALA A 310 -11.76 23.27 -23.13
CA ALA A 310 -12.54 24.47 -22.85
C ALA A 310 -11.76 25.78 -23.14
N THR A 311 -10.43 25.73 -23.17
CA THR A 311 -9.58 26.89 -23.51
C THR A 311 -9.32 27.06 -25.01
N LEU A 312 -9.72 26.08 -25.85
CA LEU A 312 -9.49 26.11 -27.29
C LEU A 312 -10.52 26.97 -28.03
N PRO A 313 -10.14 27.62 -29.15
CA PRO A 313 -11.08 28.44 -29.95
C PRO A 313 -12.32 27.70 -30.46
N ASN A 314 -12.20 26.40 -30.77
CA ASN A 314 -13.29 25.51 -31.16
C ASN A 314 -13.74 24.57 -30.01
N GLY A 315 -13.37 24.89 -28.77
CA GLY A 315 -13.62 24.04 -27.60
C GLY A 315 -15.09 23.68 -27.41
N ALA A 316 -16.00 24.63 -27.60
CA ALA A 316 -17.45 24.37 -27.48
C ALA A 316 -17.97 23.32 -28.48
N GLU A 317 -17.42 23.28 -29.70
CA GLU A 317 -17.77 22.26 -30.70
C GLU A 317 -17.28 20.88 -30.27
N ILE A 318 -16.04 20.80 -29.78
CA ILE A 318 -15.43 19.55 -29.33
C ILE A 318 -16.15 19.02 -28.07
N LEU A 319 -16.49 19.89 -27.12
CA LEU A 319 -17.25 19.52 -25.91
C LEU A 319 -18.63 18.96 -26.28
N ALA A 320 -19.35 19.59 -27.22
CA ALA A 320 -20.63 19.06 -27.70
C ALA A 320 -20.47 17.70 -28.41
N ALA A 321 -19.38 17.48 -29.15
CA ALA A 321 -19.08 16.19 -29.75
C ALA A 321 -18.77 15.11 -28.69
N ILE A 322 -18.05 15.47 -27.62
CA ILE A 322 -17.80 14.57 -26.48
C ILE A 322 -19.13 14.21 -25.81
N GLU A 323 -19.99 15.17 -25.51
CA GLU A 323 -21.32 14.92 -24.91
C GLU A 323 -22.16 13.98 -25.77
N ALA A 324 -22.18 14.18 -27.09
CA ALA A 324 -22.90 13.31 -28.02
C ALA A 324 -22.37 11.87 -28.00
N VAL A 325 -21.04 11.68 -27.95
CA VAL A 325 -20.44 10.35 -27.83
C VAL A 325 -20.76 9.74 -26.46
N MET A 326 -20.60 10.49 -25.37
CA MET A 326 -20.92 10.01 -24.01
C MET A 326 -22.38 9.54 -23.88
N ALA A 327 -23.31 10.19 -24.59
CA ALA A 327 -24.72 9.79 -24.63
C ALA A 327 -24.98 8.52 -25.46
N ASP A 328 -24.16 8.24 -26.48
CA ASP A 328 -24.26 7.01 -27.27
C ASP A 328 -23.50 5.83 -26.64
N ARG A 329 -22.47 6.08 -25.83
CA ARG A 329 -21.65 5.03 -25.20
C ARG A 329 -22.38 4.32 -24.04
N PRO A 330 -21.91 3.13 -23.59
CA PRO A 330 -22.45 2.53 -22.38
C PRO A 330 -22.28 3.48 -21.18
N PRO A 331 -23.19 3.44 -20.19
CA PRO A 331 -23.06 4.25 -18.99
C PRO A 331 -21.75 3.92 -18.27
N LEU A 332 -21.03 4.95 -17.82
CA LEU A 332 -19.78 4.77 -17.08
C LEU A 332 -20.05 4.49 -15.60
N TYR A 333 -19.17 3.71 -14.99
CA TYR A 333 -19.01 3.67 -13.55
C TYR A 333 -18.65 5.07 -13.02
N MET A 334 -19.28 5.47 -11.91
CA MET A 334 -19.13 6.79 -11.31
C MET A 334 -18.26 6.75 -10.05
N VAL A 335 -17.33 7.68 -9.96
CA VAL A 335 -16.60 7.99 -8.73
C VAL A 335 -17.47 8.90 -7.86
N ASN A 336 -18.15 9.87 -8.48
CA ASN A 336 -19.13 10.73 -7.82
C ASN A 336 -20.23 11.11 -8.81
N SER A 337 -21.41 10.50 -8.69
CA SER A 337 -22.56 10.74 -9.58
C SER A 337 -23.11 12.16 -9.46
N ASP A 338 -23.16 12.73 -8.25
CA ASP A 338 -23.72 14.07 -7.99
C ASP A 338 -22.91 15.19 -8.66
N ARG A 339 -21.62 14.93 -8.89
CA ARG A 339 -20.67 15.86 -9.54
C ARG A 339 -20.35 15.46 -10.97
N GLY A 340 -20.96 14.40 -11.51
CA GLY A 340 -20.66 13.89 -12.84
C GLY A 340 -19.25 13.31 -13.02
N ILE A 341 -18.55 12.98 -11.94
CA ILE A 341 -17.18 12.45 -12.00
C ILE A 341 -17.23 10.94 -12.29
N THR A 342 -16.83 10.57 -13.50
CA THR A 342 -16.81 9.20 -14.01
C THR A 342 -15.48 8.51 -13.71
N ASN A 343 -15.43 7.18 -13.91
CA ASN A 343 -14.21 6.37 -13.90
C ASN A 343 -13.09 6.92 -14.82
N LEU A 344 -13.45 7.59 -15.93
CA LEU A 344 -12.50 8.13 -16.89
C LEU A 344 -11.97 9.53 -16.56
N HIS A 345 -12.44 10.19 -15.48
CA HIS A 345 -12.03 11.56 -15.17
C HIS A 345 -10.57 11.68 -14.71
N VAL A 346 -10.14 10.82 -13.78
CA VAL A 346 -8.78 10.80 -13.22
C VAL A 346 -8.32 9.35 -13.12
N SER A 347 -7.13 9.06 -13.67
CA SER A 347 -6.60 7.69 -13.76
C SER A 347 -6.32 7.03 -12.41
N SER A 348 -6.15 7.84 -11.35
CA SER A 348 -5.90 7.37 -9.99
C SER A 348 -7.16 7.23 -9.11
N ASP A 349 -8.35 7.61 -9.59
CA ASP A 349 -9.57 7.58 -8.75
C ASP A 349 -10.08 6.15 -8.51
N VAL A 350 -9.94 5.27 -9.51
CA VAL A 350 -10.41 3.87 -9.45
C VAL A 350 -9.20 2.94 -9.49
N ILE A 351 -8.74 2.53 -8.31
CA ILE A 351 -7.54 1.69 -8.14
C ILE A 351 -7.96 0.24 -7.97
N ILE A 352 -7.47 -0.67 -8.82
CA ILE A 352 -7.92 -2.07 -8.96
C ILE A 352 -8.03 -2.85 -7.66
N ASP A 353 -7.00 -2.79 -6.81
CA ASP A 353 -6.91 -3.51 -5.53
C ASP A 353 -7.95 -3.06 -4.51
N ALA A 354 -8.41 -1.81 -4.55
CA ALA A 354 -9.48 -1.33 -3.67
C ALA A 354 -10.87 -1.41 -4.33
N SER A 355 -10.94 -1.03 -5.61
CA SER A 355 -12.20 -0.88 -6.34
C SER A 355 -12.89 -2.21 -6.63
N ILE A 356 -12.16 -3.25 -7.04
CA ILE A 356 -12.78 -4.55 -7.31
C ILE A 356 -13.27 -5.20 -6.01
N PRO A 357 -12.48 -5.29 -4.91
CA PRO A 357 -13.02 -5.83 -3.66
C PRO A 357 -14.21 -5.07 -3.10
N ALA A 358 -14.23 -3.74 -3.20
CA ALA A 358 -15.38 -2.93 -2.83
C ALA A 358 -16.63 -3.32 -3.65
N LEU A 359 -16.46 -3.52 -4.96
CA LEU A 359 -17.52 -3.97 -5.86
C LEU A 359 -17.98 -5.39 -5.55
N LEU A 360 -17.06 -6.32 -5.27
CA LEU A 360 -17.37 -7.69 -4.88
C LEU A 360 -18.15 -7.74 -3.56
N ARG A 361 -17.72 -6.95 -2.57
CA ARG A 361 -18.43 -6.74 -1.30
C ARG A 361 -19.82 -6.14 -1.53
N ALA A 362 -20.00 -5.26 -2.51
CA ALA A 362 -21.29 -4.64 -2.84
C ALA A 362 -22.27 -5.57 -3.60
N GLY A 363 -21.95 -6.86 -3.77
CA GLY A 363 -22.80 -7.79 -4.53
C GLY A 363 -22.54 -7.76 -6.03
N GLY A 364 -21.33 -7.38 -6.44
CA GLY A 364 -20.96 -7.23 -7.84
C GLY A 364 -21.49 -5.93 -8.46
N LYS A 365 -21.71 -4.87 -7.69
CA LYS A 365 -22.37 -3.65 -8.16
C LYS A 365 -21.46 -2.42 -8.07
N GLY A 366 -21.48 -1.61 -9.11
CA GLY A 366 -20.90 -0.26 -9.15
C GLY A 366 -21.99 0.81 -9.16
N TRP A 367 -21.60 2.09 -9.14
CA TRP A 367 -22.54 3.21 -9.14
C TRP A 367 -22.66 3.82 -10.54
N GLY A 368 -23.89 3.94 -11.04
CA GLY A 368 -24.17 4.52 -12.34
C GLY A 368 -24.40 6.04 -12.31
N PRO A 369 -24.56 6.68 -13.48
CA PRO A 369 -24.83 8.12 -13.58
C PRO A 369 -26.10 8.58 -12.88
N ASP A 370 -27.07 7.67 -12.66
CA ASP A 370 -28.31 7.93 -11.93
C ASP A 370 -28.17 7.83 -10.41
N GLY A 371 -26.95 7.61 -9.90
CA GLY A 371 -26.66 7.43 -8.49
C GLY A 371 -27.13 6.10 -7.92
N LYS A 372 -27.46 5.10 -8.76
CA LYS A 372 -27.92 3.78 -8.32
C LYS A 372 -26.89 2.69 -8.59
N ALA A 373 -27.01 1.62 -7.81
CA ALA A 373 -26.19 0.41 -7.96
C ALA A 373 -26.58 -0.36 -9.23
N SER A 374 -25.60 -0.73 -10.05
CA SER A 374 -25.79 -1.48 -11.30
C SER A 374 -24.71 -2.55 -11.48
N ASP A 375 -25.00 -3.60 -12.25
CA ASP A 375 -23.97 -4.51 -12.73
C ASP A 375 -22.95 -3.74 -13.60
N THR A 376 -21.74 -4.26 -13.70
CA THR A 376 -20.63 -3.61 -14.41
C THR A 376 -19.78 -4.61 -15.19
N ASN A 377 -19.20 -4.16 -16.30
CA ASN A 377 -18.07 -4.82 -16.94
C ASN A 377 -16.76 -4.22 -16.38
N CYS A 378 -16.09 -4.98 -15.52
CA CYS A 378 -14.80 -4.65 -14.94
C CYS A 378 -13.68 -4.92 -15.95
N ILE A 379 -13.26 -3.90 -16.68
CA ILE A 379 -12.16 -3.99 -17.64
C ILE A 379 -10.82 -3.99 -16.90
N ILE A 380 -10.09 -5.09 -17.03
CA ILE A 380 -8.71 -5.29 -16.56
C ILE A 380 -7.93 -5.76 -17.78
N PRO A 381 -7.29 -4.85 -18.56
CA PRO A 381 -6.77 -5.20 -19.87
C PRO A 381 -5.78 -6.36 -19.86
N ASP A 382 -4.81 -6.34 -18.94
CA ASP A 382 -3.81 -7.41 -18.82
C ASP A 382 -4.35 -8.64 -18.07
N SER A 383 -4.05 -9.83 -18.58
CA SER A 383 -4.57 -11.10 -18.07
C SER A 383 -3.73 -11.74 -16.98
N THR A 384 -2.60 -11.14 -16.57
CA THR A 384 -1.72 -11.73 -15.54
C THR A 384 -2.47 -11.95 -14.22
N TYR A 385 -3.27 -10.96 -13.81
CA TYR A 385 -3.94 -10.96 -12.51
C TYR A 385 -5.47 -10.85 -12.58
N ALA A 386 -6.05 -10.51 -13.74
CA ALA A 386 -7.50 -10.54 -13.94
C ALA A 386 -8.18 -11.86 -13.50
N PRO A 387 -7.56 -13.05 -13.64
CA PRO A 387 -8.19 -14.30 -13.24
C PRO A 387 -8.62 -14.41 -11.77
N ILE A 388 -7.97 -13.72 -10.83
CA ILE A 388 -8.37 -13.79 -9.40
C ILE A 388 -9.73 -13.11 -9.17
N TYR A 389 -9.97 -12.00 -9.88
CA TYR A 389 -11.20 -11.23 -9.76
C TYR A 389 -12.34 -11.84 -10.57
N ASP A 390 -12.02 -12.37 -11.75
CA ASP A 390 -12.97 -13.14 -12.53
C ASP A 390 -13.45 -14.37 -11.75
N GLU A 391 -12.52 -15.14 -11.17
CA GLU A 391 -12.89 -16.33 -10.39
C GLU A 391 -13.69 -15.97 -9.13
N SER A 392 -13.33 -14.89 -8.43
CA SER A 392 -14.11 -14.39 -7.29
C SER A 392 -15.52 -13.99 -7.69
N THR A 393 -15.67 -13.30 -8.82
CA THR A 393 -16.97 -12.90 -9.37
C THR A 393 -17.82 -14.12 -9.69
N ARG A 394 -17.26 -15.12 -10.38
CA ARG A 394 -17.95 -16.38 -10.72
C ARG A 394 -18.35 -17.14 -9.47
N TYR A 395 -17.43 -17.28 -8.51
CA TYR A 395 -17.67 -17.97 -7.25
C TYR A 395 -18.83 -17.36 -6.48
N PHE A 396 -18.91 -16.02 -6.38
CA PHE A 396 -20.00 -15.37 -5.64
C PHE A 396 -21.34 -15.39 -6.38
N LYS A 397 -21.36 -15.40 -7.72
CA LYS A 397 -22.60 -15.70 -8.48
C LYS A 397 -23.12 -17.11 -8.19
N GLU A 398 -22.22 -18.08 -8.10
CA GLU A 398 -22.55 -19.49 -7.85
C GLU A 398 -22.97 -19.74 -6.40
N THR A 399 -22.30 -19.11 -5.42
CA THR A 399 -22.41 -19.48 -4.00
C THR A 399 -23.06 -18.42 -3.10
N GLY A 400 -23.38 -17.25 -3.64
CA GLY A 400 -23.82 -16.09 -2.86
C GLY A 400 -22.67 -15.44 -2.09
N ALA A 401 -22.96 -14.36 -1.35
CA ALA A 401 -21.94 -13.62 -0.58
C ALA A 401 -21.23 -14.50 0.47
N LEU A 402 -20.00 -14.12 0.84
CA LEU A 402 -19.31 -14.66 2.02
C LEU A 402 -20.02 -14.16 3.30
N ASP A 403 -20.11 -15.00 4.34
CA ASP A 403 -20.61 -14.58 5.67
C ASP A 403 -19.44 -14.27 6.61
N PRO A 404 -19.20 -13.00 6.98
CA PRO A 404 -18.12 -12.61 7.88
C PRO A 404 -18.19 -13.27 9.26
N ARG A 405 -19.38 -13.71 9.71
CA ARG A 405 -19.57 -14.38 11.02
C ARG A 405 -18.84 -15.71 11.12
N THR A 406 -18.82 -16.47 10.02
CA THR A 406 -18.31 -17.83 9.99
C THR A 406 -17.05 -17.97 9.16
N ALA A 407 -16.74 -17.01 8.28
CA ALA A 407 -15.60 -17.09 7.39
C ALA A 407 -14.26 -17.23 8.15
N GLY A 408 -13.40 -18.09 7.62
CA GLY A 408 -11.98 -18.16 7.98
C GLY A 408 -11.23 -16.95 7.44
N THR A 409 -9.90 -17.07 7.35
CA THR A 409 -9.05 -15.98 6.82
C THR A 409 -8.07 -16.44 5.75
N VAL A 410 -7.82 -15.58 4.76
CA VAL A 410 -6.67 -15.72 3.85
C VAL A 410 -5.56 -14.77 4.27
N GLN A 411 -4.47 -15.33 4.77
CA GLN A 411 -3.23 -14.61 5.05
C GLN A 411 -2.39 -14.50 3.76
N ASN A 412 -1.42 -13.59 3.73
CA ASN A 412 -0.51 -13.45 2.59
C ASN A 412 0.96 -13.39 3.00
N VAL A 413 1.78 -14.19 2.30
CA VAL A 413 3.23 -14.09 2.29
C VAL A 413 3.66 -13.59 0.91
N GLY A 414 4.10 -12.34 0.85
CA GLY A 414 4.33 -11.62 -0.40
C GLY A 414 5.80 -11.33 -0.68
N LEU A 415 6.26 -11.73 -1.86
CA LEU A 415 7.58 -11.35 -2.39
C LEU A 415 7.58 -9.85 -2.72
N MET A 416 8.43 -9.06 -2.06
CA MET A 416 8.49 -7.61 -2.31
C MET A 416 9.86 -6.97 -2.08
N ALA A 417 10.78 -7.68 -1.41
CA ALA A 417 12.07 -7.12 -1.02
C ALA A 417 12.84 -6.58 -2.24
N GLN A 418 13.49 -5.44 -2.07
CA GLN A 418 14.33 -4.81 -3.09
C GLN A 418 13.61 -4.50 -4.42
N LYS A 419 12.31 -4.15 -4.34
CA LYS A 419 11.45 -3.80 -5.50
C LYS A 419 11.32 -4.96 -6.50
N ALA A 420 11.05 -6.16 -5.98
CA ALA A 420 10.81 -7.35 -6.80
C ALA A 420 9.70 -7.11 -7.85
N GLU A 421 9.88 -7.72 -9.01
CA GLU A 421 8.91 -7.81 -10.11
C GLU A 421 8.48 -6.42 -10.66
N GLU A 422 7.19 -6.23 -10.94
CA GLU A 422 6.66 -5.04 -11.63
C GLU A 422 6.92 -3.73 -10.86
N TYR A 423 7.05 -3.77 -9.53
CA TYR A 423 7.23 -2.56 -8.71
C TYR A 423 8.66 -1.99 -8.86
N GLY A 424 9.58 -2.75 -9.44
CA GLY A 424 10.91 -2.30 -9.85
C GLY A 424 10.98 -1.80 -11.30
N SER A 425 9.94 -2.03 -12.11
CA SER A 425 10.00 -1.90 -13.58
C SER A 425 9.89 -0.48 -14.14
N HIS A 426 9.55 0.52 -13.32
CA HIS A 426 9.29 1.88 -13.82
C HIS A 426 10.45 2.49 -14.64
N PRO A 427 11.73 2.34 -14.24
CA PRO A 427 12.85 2.85 -15.01
C PRO A 427 13.11 2.09 -16.32
N THR A 428 12.41 0.97 -16.53
CA THR A 428 12.58 -0.01 -17.62
C THR A 428 11.24 -0.30 -18.31
N THR A 429 10.32 0.67 -18.29
CA THR A 429 9.03 0.64 -19.01
C THR A 429 9.01 1.77 -20.03
N PHE A 430 8.62 1.48 -21.27
CA PHE A 430 8.67 2.44 -22.38
C PHE A 430 7.41 2.32 -23.26
N GLU A 431 6.90 3.48 -23.69
CA GLU A 431 6.02 3.55 -24.87
C GLU A 431 6.91 3.54 -26.11
N ILE A 432 6.68 2.60 -27.02
CA ILE A 432 7.55 2.36 -28.15
C ILE A 432 7.36 3.45 -29.22
N PRO A 433 8.42 4.18 -29.63
CA PRO A 433 8.28 5.34 -30.52
C PRO A 433 8.10 4.95 -31.99
N HIS A 434 8.62 3.81 -32.41
CA HIS A 434 8.50 3.29 -33.78
C HIS A 434 8.64 1.77 -33.77
N ALA A 435 8.16 1.12 -34.83
CA ALA A 435 8.31 -0.32 -34.97
C ALA A 435 9.78 -0.75 -35.02
N GLY A 436 10.06 -1.95 -34.53
CA GLY A 436 11.40 -2.51 -34.48
C GLY A 436 11.47 -3.69 -33.51
N THR A 437 12.67 -3.93 -32.99
CA THR A 437 12.94 -5.03 -32.07
C THR A 437 13.59 -4.50 -30.80
N VAL A 438 12.94 -4.69 -29.64
CA VAL A 438 13.52 -4.37 -28.34
C VAL A 438 14.37 -5.54 -27.86
N ARG A 439 15.60 -5.26 -27.44
CA ARG A 439 16.56 -6.23 -26.89
C ARG A 439 17.03 -5.82 -25.51
N ILE A 440 17.24 -6.81 -24.64
CA ILE A 440 18.06 -6.64 -23.43
C ILE A 440 19.40 -7.31 -23.68
N VAL A 441 20.48 -6.52 -23.72
CA VAL A 441 21.85 -6.98 -23.94
C VAL A 441 22.60 -7.01 -22.62
N ALA A 442 23.08 -8.18 -22.21
CA ALA A 442 23.86 -8.38 -20.99
C ALA A 442 25.29 -7.82 -21.11
N ALA A 443 25.99 -7.77 -19.98
CA ALA A 443 27.35 -7.22 -19.90
C ALA A 443 28.36 -7.97 -20.79
N ASN A 444 28.16 -9.27 -21.00
CA ASN A 444 29.00 -10.12 -21.86
C ASN A 444 28.61 -10.06 -23.35
N GLY A 445 27.59 -9.28 -23.71
CA GLY A 445 27.07 -9.16 -25.08
C GLY A 445 25.95 -10.15 -25.43
N ASP A 446 25.54 -11.04 -24.51
CA ASP A 446 24.43 -11.95 -24.75
C ASP A 446 23.11 -11.16 -24.87
N ILE A 447 22.25 -11.56 -25.81
CA ILE A 447 20.88 -11.08 -25.87
C ILE A 447 20.05 -11.94 -24.91
N LEU A 448 19.58 -11.34 -23.82
CA LEU A 448 18.75 -12.00 -22.82
C LEU A 448 17.32 -12.19 -23.33
N HIS A 449 16.78 -11.16 -23.96
CA HIS A 449 15.40 -11.10 -24.47
C HIS A 449 15.35 -10.33 -25.77
N GLU A 450 14.42 -10.71 -26.66
CA GLU A 450 14.15 -10.04 -27.92
C GLU A 450 12.63 -10.03 -28.19
N HIS A 451 12.05 -8.85 -28.44
CA HIS A 451 10.64 -8.68 -28.76
C HIS A 451 10.45 -7.80 -29.99
N VAL A 452 9.68 -8.29 -30.97
CA VAL A 452 9.22 -7.46 -32.08
C VAL A 452 8.06 -6.60 -31.60
N VAL A 453 8.17 -5.28 -31.79
CA VAL A 453 7.22 -4.29 -31.27
C VAL A 453 6.79 -3.32 -32.36
N GLU A 454 5.60 -2.74 -32.19
CA GLU A 454 5.04 -1.69 -33.03
C GLU A 454 5.03 -0.34 -32.28
N ALA A 455 4.84 0.75 -33.03
CA ALA A 455 4.71 2.08 -32.42
C ALA A 455 3.47 2.14 -31.50
N GLY A 456 3.64 2.71 -30.31
CA GLY A 456 2.60 2.80 -29.28
C GLY A 456 2.53 1.58 -28.35
N ASP A 457 3.18 0.46 -28.68
CA ASP A 457 3.26 -0.68 -27.76
C ASP A 457 3.89 -0.25 -26.43
N ILE A 458 3.45 -0.87 -25.34
CA ILE A 458 4.02 -0.63 -24.01
C ILE A 458 4.95 -1.79 -23.72
N TRP A 459 6.26 -1.56 -23.74
CA TRP A 459 7.27 -2.57 -23.41
C TRP A 459 7.75 -2.41 -21.98
N ARG A 460 8.02 -3.52 -21.30
CA ARG A 460 8.46 -3.52 -19.89
C ARG A 460 9.47 -4.63 -19.62
N SER A 461 10.45 -4.31 -18.77
CA SER A 461 11.26 -5.32 -18.09
C SER A 461 11.17 -5.20 -16.57
N ALA A 462 11.07 -6.34 -15.90
CA ALA A 462 11.07 -6.49 -14.45
C ALA A 462 12.24 -7.38 -14.02
N SER A 463 12.57 -7.34 -12.72
CA SER A 463 13.61 -8.21 -12.19
C SER A 463 13.36 -8.59 -10.74
N THR A 464 13.74 -9.82 -10.40
CA THR A 464 13.59 -10.38 -9.05
C THR A 464 14.88 -11.09 -8.67
N LYS A 465 15.50 -10.62 -7.58
CA LYS A 465 16.80 -11.14 -7.14
C LYS A 465 16.67 -12.45 -6.37
N GLN A 466 17.69 -13.29 -6.46
CA GLN A 466 17.78 -14.57 -5.76
C GLN A 466 17.50 -14.47 -4.24
N ALA A 467 18.22 -13.60 -3.52
CA ALA A 467 18.12 -13.55 -2.06
C ALA A 467 16.69 -13.19 -1.57
N PRO A 468 15.98 -12.20 -2.15
CA PRO A 468 14.55 -12.01 -1.91
C PRO A 468 13.67 -13.25 -2.12
N ILE A 469 13.91 -14.05 -3.16
CA ILE A 469 13.12 -15.26 -3.45
C ILE A 469 13.36 -16.31 -2.36
N GLU A 470 14.62 -16.55 -1.99
CA GLU A 470 14.98 -17.51 -0.96
C GLU A 470 14.38 -17.14 0.40
N ASP A 471 14.46 -15.85 0.79
CA ASP A 471 13.83 -15.34 2.01
C ASP A 471 12.30 -15.52 1.98
N TRP A 472 11.66 -15.24 0.84
CA TRP A 472 10.21 -15.38 0.67
C TRP A 472 9.74 -16.83 0.85
N VAL A 473 10.46 -17.80 0.29
CA VAL A 473 10.16 -19.23 0.49
C VAL A 473 10.38 -19.65 1.94
N ASN A 474 11.46 -19.19 2.58
CA ASN A 474 11.72 -19.47 4.00
C ASN A 474 10.66 -18.86 4.92
N LEU A 475 10.17 -17.65 4.60
CA LEU A 475 9.06 -17.03 5.31
C LEU A 475 7.78 -17.87 5.15
N ALA A 476 7.47 -18.36 3.94
CA ALA A 476 6.35 -19.26 3.71
C ALA A 476 6.43 -20.55 4.56
N ILE A 477 7.61 -21.19 4.62
CA ILE A 477 7.87 -22.35 5.49
C ILE A 477 7.62 -22.01 6.95
N SER A 478 8.16 -20.88 7.42
CA SER A 478 7.99 -20.43 8.81
C SER A 478 6.53 -20.18 9.16
N ARG A 479 5.76 -19.52 8.26
CA ARG A 479 4.34 -19.20 8.49
C ARG A 479 3.47 -20.44 8.44
N GLN A 480 3.68 -21.33 7.46
CA GLN A 480 2.96 -22.61 7.39
C GLN A 480 3.17 -23.44 8.66
N LYS A 481 4.41 -23.51 9.18
CA LYS A 481 4.72 -24.21 10.42
C LYS A 481 4.02 -23.60 11.63
N ALA A 482 3.95 -22.27 11.71
CA ALA A 482 3.32 -21.55 12.82
C ALA A 482 1.79 -21.69 12.81
N GLU A 483 1.16 -21.62 11.64
CA GLU A 483 -0.30 -21.60 11.50
C GLU A 483 -0.91 -22.99 11.32
N GLY A 484 -0.17 -23.95 10.75
CA GLY A 484 -0.64 -25.31 10.52
C GLY A 484 -1.83 -25.42 9.57
N CYS A 485 -2.08 -24.42 8.71
CA CYS A 485 -3.20 -24.39 7.78
C CYS A 485 -2.76 -24.59 6.32
N GLN A 486 -3.74 -24.60 5.40
CA GLN A 486 -3.50 -24.66 3.96
C GLN A 486 -2.53 -23.55 3.53
N ALA A 487 -1.53 -23.88 2.71
CA ALA A 487 -0.56 -22.94 2.17
C ALA A 487 -0.39 -23.18 0.66
N ILE A 488 -0.61 -22.14 -0.14
CA ILE A 488 -0.62 -22.24 -1.60
C ILE A 488 0.37 -21.22 -2.19
N PHE A 489 1.32 -21.67 -3.00
CA PHE A 489 2.04 -20.80 -3.93
C PHE A 489 1.17 -20.50 -5.15
N TRP A 490 0.90 -19.22 -5.39
CA TRP A 490 0.05 -18.74 -6.48
C TRP A 490 0.94 -18.45 -7.69
N LEU A 491 1.40 -19.53 -8.32
CA LEU A 491 2.34 -19.51 -9.43
C LEU A 491 1.78 -20.30 -10.60
N ASP A 492 1.77 -19.69 -11.77
CA ASP A 492 1.39 -20.31 -13.02
C ASP A 492 2.63 -20.83 -13.75
N GLU A 493 2.84 -22.15 -13.75
CA GLU A 493 4.00 -22.75 -14.42
C GLU A 493 4.05 -22.50 -15.94
N THR A 494 2.96 -22.03 -16.54
CA THR A 494 2.91 -21.65 -17.96
C THR A 494 3.31 -20.20 -18.22
N ARG A 495 3.36 -19.35 -17.18
CA ARG A 495 3.93 -18.01 -17.25
C ARG A 495 5.46 -18.09 -17.10
N ALA A 496 6.19 -17.42 -18.01
CA ALA A 496 7.65 -17.53 -18.07
C ALA A 496 8.33 -17.13 -16.75
N HIS A 497 7.91 -16.03 -16.14
CA HIS A 497 8.45 -15.57 -14.85
C HIS A 497 8.23 -16.58 -13.72
N ASP A 498 6.97 -17.01 -13.54
CA ASP A 498 6.57 -17.93 -12.49
C ASP A 498 7.27 -19.28 -12.62
N ALA A 499 7.54 -19.74 -13.85
CA ALA A 499 8.35 -20.92 -14.12
C ALA A 499 9.80 -20.78 -13.61
N GLU A 500 10.42 -19.60 -13.74
CA GLU A 500 11.75 -19.33 -13.15
C GLU A 500 11.68 -19.28 -11.62
N LEU A 501 10.65 -18.67 -11.02
CA LEU A 501 10.44 -18.69 -9.57
C LEU A 501 10.34 -20.13 -9.03
N LEU A 502 9.64 -21.02 -9.74
CA LEU A 502 9.48 -22.42 -9.34
C LEU A 502 10.81 -23.20 -9.29
N LYS A 503 11.83 -22.77 -10.03
CA LYS A 503 13.18 -23.35 -9.96
C LYS A 503 13.88 -23.05 -8.63
N TYR A 504 13.48 -22.00 -7.91
CA TYR A 504 13.92 -21.73 -6.54
C TYR A 504 13.00 -22.35 -5.50
N VAL A 505 11.67 -22.24 -5.69
CA VAL A 505 10.68 -22.71 -4.73
C VAL A 505 10.80 -24.22 -4.48
N ARG A 506 10.80 -25.04 -5.54
CA ARG A 506 10.74 -26.51 -5.38
C ARG A 506 11.98 -27.06 -4.66
N PRO A 507 13.23 -26.67 -5.01
CA PRO A 507 14.41 -27.17 -4.29
C PRO A 507 14.47 -26.75 -2.84
N ILE A 508 14.05 -25.52 -2.50
CA ILE A 508 14.07 -25.05 -1.10
C ILE A 508 13.07 -25.83 -0.25
N LEU A 509 11.84 -26.06 -0.76
CA LEU A 509 10.86 -26.89 -0.07
C LEU A 509 11.36 -28.33 0.12
N ALA A 510 12.02 -28.90 -0.89
CA ALA A 510 12.60 -30.24 -0.82
C ALA A 510 13.76 -30.36 0.15
N ALA A 511 14.66 -29.37 0.18
CA ALA A 511 15.74 -29.32 1.15
C ALA A 511 15.21 -29.21 2.60
N ALA A 512 14.06 -28.57 2.79
CA ALA A 512 13.39 -28.48 4.08
C ALA A 512 12.50 -29.70 4.42
N GLY A 513 12.21 -30.59 3.47
CA GLY A 513 11.38 -31.79 3.65
C GLY A 513 9.92 -31.45 4.02
N VAL A 514 9.35 -30.43 3.38
CA VAL A 514 7.99 -29.92 3.68
C VAL A 514 7.12 -29.76 2.43
N GLU A 515 7.49 -30.37 1.31
CA GLU A 515 6.77 -30.23 0.03
C GLU A 515 5.30 -30.64 0.14
N ASP A 516 4.99 -31.64 0.96
CA ASP A 516 3.63 -32.15 1.21
C ASP A 516 2.73 -31.13 1.92
N LYS A 517 3.30 -30.07 2.50
CA LYS A 517 2.57 -29.02 3.20
C LYS A 517 2.14 -27.86 2.31
N PHE A 518 2.60 -27.84 1.05
CA PHE A 518 2.35 -26.74 0.12
C PHE A 518 1.66 -27.23 -1.14
N LEU A 519 0.73 -26.43 -1.63
CA LEU A 519 0.18 -26.55 -2.97
C LEU A 519 0.84 -25.50 -3.88
N ILE A 520 0.95 -25.80 -5.16
CA ILE A 520 1.35 -24.85 -6.19
C ILE A 520 0.22 -24.84 -7.22
N LEU A 521 -0.47 -23.70 -7.35
CA LEU A 521 -1.66 -23.56 -8.18
C LEU A 521 -1.61 -22.26 -8.95
N THR A 522 -2.18 -22.26 -10.16
CA THR A 522 -2.39 -21.01 -10.91
C THR A 522 -3.25 -20.04 -10.09
N PRO A 523 -3.08 -18.70 -10.26
CA PRO A 523 -3.83 -17.71 -9.48
C PRO A 523 -5.35 -17.94 -9.47
N ARG A 524 -5.92 -18.39 -10.60
CA ARG A 524 -7.34 -18.77 -10.70
C ARG A 524 -7.70 -19.95 -9.80
N ALA A 525 -6.99 -21.07 -9.91
CA ALA A 525 -7.28 -22.27 -9.13
C ALA A 525 -7.04 -22.04 -7.63
N ALA A 526 -5.99 -21.30 -7.30
CA ALA A 526 -5.69 -20.89 -5.93
C ALA A 526 -6.81 -20.03 -5.33
N THR A 527 -7.33 -19.07 -6.09
CA THR A 527 -8.47 -18.22 -5.67
C THR A 527 -9.70 -19.07 -5.33
N ARG A 528 -10.10 -19.98 -6.23
CA ARG A 528 -11.25 -20.88 -6.03
C ARG A 528 -11.10 -21.67 -4.73
N LEU A 529 -9.97 -22.36 -4.57
CA LEU A 529 -9.71 -23.20 -3.39
C LEU A 529 -9.66 -22.36 -2.10
N SER A 530 -9.03 -21.20 -2.11
CA SER A 530 -9.00 -20.31 -0.94
C SER A 530 -10.38 -19.83 -0.54
N LEU A 531 -11.24 -19.44 -1.49
CA LEU A 531 -12.63 -19.04 -1.23
C LEU A 531 -13.46 -20.18 -0.63
N GLU A 532 -13.32 -21.40 -1.17
CA GLU A 532 -13.96 -22.60 -0.63
C GLU A 532 -13.49 -22.90 0.80
N THR A 533 -12.19 -22.81 1.06
CA THR A 533 -11.59 -23.04 2.38
C THR A 533 -12.11 -22.02 3.41
N ILE A 534 -12.10 -20.72 3.10
CA ILE A 534 -12.57 -19.72 4.07
C ILE A 534 -14.07 -19.76 4.28
N ARG A 535 -14.87 -20.16 3.28
CA ARG A 535 -16.32 -20.33 3.46
C ARG A 535 -16.64 -21.44 4.47
N GLN A 536 -15.78 -22.45 4.58
CA GLN A 536 -15.87 -23.51 5.60
C GLN A 536 -15.37 -23.06 6.99
N GLY A 537 -14.96 -21.80 7.16
CA GLY A 537 -14.42 -21.29 8.41
C GLY A 537 -12.94 -21.63 8.66
N LYS A 538 -12.25 -22.19 7.67
CA LYS A 538 -10.83 -22.59 7.75
C LYS A 538 -9.91 -21.50 7.21
N ASN A 539 -8.65 -21.51 7.61
CA ASN A 539 -7.66 -20.53 7.17
C ASN A 539 -6.84 -21.04 5.98
N SER A 540 -6.35 -20.12 5.17
CA SER A 540 -5.41 -20.37 4.07
C SER A 540 -4.31 -19.32 4.08
N ILE A 541 -3.10 -19.70 3.68
CA ILE A 541 -2.01 -18.78 3.37
C ILE A 541 -1.89 -18.73 1.84
N SER A 542 -1.94 -17.52 1.30
CA SER A 542 -1.54 -17.23 -0.08
C SER A 542 -0.08 -16.82 -0.11
N ILE A 543 0.73 -17.51 -0.90
CA ILE A 543 2.14 -17.21 -1.08
C ILE A 543 2.32 -16.72 -2.51
N SER A 544 2.60 -15.44 -2.68
CA SER A 544 2.46 -14.75 -3.98
C SER A 544 3.61 -13.78 -4.29
N GLY A 545 3.72 -13.43 -5.57
CA GLY A 545 4.47 -12.26 -6.03
C GLY A 545 3.93 -10.93 -5.47
N ASN A 546 4.59 -9.84 -5.83
CA ASN A 546 4.42 -8.50 -5.30
C ASN A 546 3.07 -7.86 -5.69
N VAL A 547 2.64 -8.00 -6.95
CA VAL A 547 1.34 -7.47 -7.38
C VAL A 547 0.19 -8.22 -6.71
N LEU A 548 0.24 -9.56 -6.71
CA LEU A 548 -0.75 -10.38 -6.03
C LEU A 548 -0.74 -10.16 -4.51
N ARG A 549 0.42 -9.92 -3.87
CA ARG A 549 0.47 -9.50 -2.46
C ARG A 549 -0.42 -8.28 -2.24
N ASP A 550 -0.27 -7.26 -3.08
CA ASP A 550 -1.11 -6.06 -2.96
C ASP A 550 -2.59 -6.39 -3.15
N TYR A 551 -2.94 -7.11 -4.22
CA TYR A 551 -4.32 -7.38 -4.57
C TYR A 551 -5.03 -8.26 -3.53
N LEU A 552 -4.35 -9.30 -3.05
CA LEU A 552 -4.92 -10.26 -2.09
C LEU A 552 -5.01 -9.68 -0.67
N THR A 553 -4.09 -8.78 -0.31
CA THR A 553 -4.12 -8.10 1.00
C THR A 553 -5.14 -6.96 1.08
N ASP A 554 -5.78 -6.60 -0.03
CA ASP A 554 -7.02 -5.83 -0.04
C ASP A 554 -8.26 -6.71 -0.22
N LEU A 555 -8.22 -7.65 -1.18
CA LEU A 555 -9.35 -8.50 -1.53
C LEU A 555 -9.94 -9.23 -0.32
N PHE A 556 -9.14 -10.06 0.34
CA PHE A 556 -9.65 -10.90 1.42
C PHE A 556 -9.99 -10.08 2.67
N PRO A 557 -9.17 -9.12 3.13
CA PRO A 557 -9.54 -8.27 4.26
C PRO A 557 -10.81 -7.46 4.05
N ILE A 558 -11.06 -6.94 2.85
CA ILE A 558 -12.32 -6.23 2.55
C ILE A 558 -13.53 -7.18 2.63
N LEU A 559 -13.40 -8.41 2.15
CA LEU A 559 -14.46 -9.42 2.25
C LEU A 559 -14.66 -9.95 3.68
N GLU A 560 -13.60 -10.00 4.47
CA GLU A 560 -13.59 -10.61 5.81
C GLU A 560 -13.90 -9.62 6.94
N LEU A 561 -13.39 -8.39 6.82
CA LEU A 561 -13.38 -7.36 7.86
C LEU A 561 -14.13 -6.10 7.41
N GLY A 562 -14.50 -5.99 6.14
CA GLY A 562 -15.13 -4.81 5.55
C GLY A 562 -14.15 -3.70 5.21
N THR A 563 -12.86 -3.88 5.53
CA THR A 563 -11.76 -2.93 5.30
C THR A 563 -10.41 -3.64 5.34
N SER A 564 -9.45 -3.17 4.55
CA SER A 564 -8.05 -3.59 4.61
C SER A 564 -7.20 -2.76 5.58
N ALA A 565 -7.76 -1.71 6.17
CA ALA A 565 -7.03 -0.81 7.07
C ALA A 565 -6.66 -1.44 8.43
N LYS A 566 -7.32 -2.54 8.82
CA LYS A 566 -7.17 -3.18 10.14
C LYS A 566 -6.36 -4.49 10.05
N MET A 567 -5.22 -4.43 9.37
CA MET A 567 -4.35 -5.58 9.09
C MET A 567 -3.00 -5.45 9.78
N LEU A 568 -2.46 -6.58 10.25
CA LEU A 568 -1.04 -6.67 10.55
C LEU A 568 -0.25 -6.64 9.25
N SER A 569 0.77 -5.78 9.19
CA SER A 569 1.70 -5.68 8.06
C SER A 569 3.12 -5.80 8.59
N ILE A 570 3.61 -7.04 8.64
CA ILE A 570 4.94 -7.36 9.14
C ILE A 570 5.87 -7.50 7.94
N VAL A 571 7.03 -6.88 8.04
CA VAL A 571 8.14 -7.05 7.11
C VAL A 571 9.23 -7.81 7.84
N LYS A 572 9.39 -9.08 7.49
CA LYS A 572 10.51 -9.87 8.01
C LYS A 572 11.75 -9.46 7.24
N LEU A 573 12.65 -8.75 7.92
CA LEU A 573 13.86 -8.22 7.29
C LEU A 573 14.79 -9.38 6.96
N MET A 574 15.42 -9.33 5.78
CA MET A 574 16.17 -10.47 5.23
C MET A 574 17.30 -10.95 6.15
N ASN A 575 17.86 -10.05 6.96
CA ASN A 575 18.95 -10.36 7.88
C ASN A 575 18.48 -10.76 9.28
N GLY A 576 17.19 -10.99 9.50
CA GLY A 576 16.62 -11.49 10.76
C GLY A 576 15.90 -10.46 11.63
N GLY A 577 15.99 -9.17 11.30
CA GLY A 577 15.23 -8.11 11.95
C GLY A 577 13.72 -8.15 11.65
N GLY A 578 12.94 -7.31 12.34
CA GLY A 578 11.51 -7.11 12.11
C GLY A 578 11.15 -5.64 11.92
N MET A 579 10.30 -5.36 10.94
CA MET A 579 9.58 -4.09 10.83
C MET A 579 8.08 -4.33 10.84
N PHE A 580 7.35 -3.55 11.61
CA PHE A 580 5.92 -3.70 11.90
C PHE A 580 5.21 -2.43 11.43
N GLU A 581 4.63 -2.47 10.23
CA GLU A 581 3.85 -1.36 9.69
C GLU A 581 2.47 -1.32 10.37
N THR A 582 2.11 -0.17 10.94
CA THR A 582 0.86 -0.01 11.70
C THR A 582 -0.37 0.21 10.81
N GLY A 583 -0.17 0.39 9.50
CA GLY A 583 -1.26 0.53 8.54
C GLY A 583 -0.74 0.71 7.11
N ALA A 584 -1.59 0.38 6.13
CA ALA A 584 -1.27 0.50 4.70
C ALA A 584 -1.74 1.84 4.07
N GLY A 585 -2.48 2.67 4.82
CA GLY A 585 -3.02 3.95 4.36
C GLY A 585 -2.05 5.13 4.46
N GLY A 586 -2.52 6.33 4.10
CA GLY A 586 -1.81 7.60 4.32
C GLY A 586 -1.96 8.15 5.75
N SER A 587 -1.46 9.36 5.99
CA SER A 587 -1.40 10.01 7.31
C SER A 587 -2.62 10.88 7.68
N ALA A 588 -3.68 10.82 6.88
CA ALA A 588 -5.03 11.35 7.14
C ALA A 588 -5.12 12.87 7.48
N PRO A 589 -4.87 13.77 6.50
CA PRO A 589 -4.92 15.23 6.71
C PRO A 589 -6.25 15.75 7.26
N LYS A 590 -7.37 15.13 6.87
CA LYS A 590 -8.72 15.51 7.34
C LYS A 590 -8.96 15.23 8.84
N HIS A 591 -8.13 14.39 9.46
CA HIS A 591 -8.19 14.12 10.90
C HIS A 591 -7.47 15.23 11.66
N VAL A 592 -6.36 15.75 11.10
CA VAL A 592 -5.65 16.92 11.63
C VAL A 592 -6.55 18.15 11.60
N GLN A 593 -7.24 18.40 10.48
CA GLN A 593 -8.17 19.51 10.34
C GLN A 593 -9.26 19.48 11.43
N GLN A 594 -9.88 18.31 11.64
CA GLN A 594 -10.89 18.17 12.70
C GLN A 594 -10.31 18.41 14.11
N LEU A 595 -9.09 17.94 14.38
CA LEU A 595 -8.44 18.26 15.66
C LEU A 595 -8.19 19.76 15.78
N GLN A 596 -7.73 20.45 14.73
CA GLN A 596 -7.49 21.89 14.76
C GLN A 596 -8.77 22.71 14.93
N GLU A 597 -9.88 22.28 14.32
CA GLU A 597 -11.17 22.98 14.35
C GLU A 597 -11.97 22.70 15.62
N GLU A 598 -11.99 21.44 16.05
CA GLU A 598 -12.94 20.92 17.04
C GLU A 598 -12.26 20.13 18.16
N ASN A 599 -10.93 20.05 18.18
CA ASN A 599 -10.15 19.28 19.15
C ASN A 599 -10.64 17.83 19.31
N HIS A 600 -11.03 17.20 18.19
CA HIS A 600 -11.42 15.79 18.11
C HIS A 600 -10.54 15.06 17.12
N LEU A 601 -9.81 14.03 17.58
CA LEU A 601 -8.97 13.21 16.71
C LEU A 601 -9.61 11.83 16.49
N ARG A 602 -10.17 11.61 15.30
CA ARG A 602 -10.80 10.33 14.90
C ARG A 602 -9.83 9.30 14.29
N TRP A 603 -8.53 9.43 14.57
CA TRP A 603 -7.52 8.45 14.11
C TRP A 603 -7.61 7.17 14.94
N ASP A 604 -7.82 6.02 14.29
CA ASP A 604 -7.90 4.71 14.95
C ASP A 604 -6.50 4.08 15.08
N SER A 605 -5.95 4.08 16.30
CA SER A 605 -4.61 3.53 16.62
C SER A 605 -4.60 2.01 16.79
N LEU A 606 -5.66 1.30 16.41
CA LEU A 606 -5.74 -0.16 16.47
C LEU A 606 -4.55 -0.86 15.80
N GLY A 607 -4.12 -0.36 14.65
CA GLY A 607 -2.95 -0.90 13.94
C GLY A 607 -1.62 -0.69 14.69
N GLU A 608 -1.51 0.39 15.47
CA GLU A 608 -0.36 0.65 16.35
C GLU A 608 -0.34 -0.35 17.50
N PHE A 609 -1.49 -0.65 18.10
CA PHE A 609 -1.60 -1.68 19.16
C PHE A 609 -1.20 -3.06 18.64
N CYS A 610 -1.73 -3.47 17.48
CA CYS A 610 -1.41 -4.76 16.88
C CYS A 610 0.08 -4.86 16.51
N ALA A 611 0.67 -3.81 15.92
CA ALA A 611 2.10 -3.79 15.59
C ALA A 611 2.98 -3.84 16.84
N LEU A 612 2.59 -3.17 17.94
CA LEU A 612 3.29 -3.23 19.21
C LEU A 612 3.30 -4.65 19.79
N GLY A 613 2.15 -5.35 19.76
CA GLY A 613 2.06 -6.73 20.22
C GLY A 613 3.02 -7.65 19.47
N GLU A 614 3.05 -7.58 18.14
CA GLU A 614 3.97 -8.35 17.31
C GLU A 614 5.45 -7.95 17.51
N SER A 615 5.73 -6.66 17.66
CA SER A 615 7.08 -6.13 17.95
C SER A 615 7.64 -6.66 19.28
N LEU A 616 6.81 -6.71 20.33
CA LEU A 616 7.18 -7.25 21.64
C LEU A 616 7.38 -8.77 21.60
N LYS A 617 6.54 -9.51 20.87
CA LYS A 617 6.69 -10.96 20.67
C LYS A 617 7.96 -11.28 19.88
N PHE A 618 8.25 -10.53 18.83
CA PHE A 618 9.52 -10.63 18.10
C PHE A 618 10.72 -10.34 19.01
N LEU A 619 10.66 -9.27 19.81
CA LEU A 619 11.71 -8.97 20.77
C LEU A 619 11.92 -10.11 21.77
N ALA A 620 10.83 -10.71 22.25
CA ALA A 620 10.89 -11.86 23.15
C ALA A 620 11.63 -13.05 22.54
N GLU A 621 11.39 -13.35 21.27
CA GLU A 621 12.08 -14.44 20.55
C GLU A 621 13.57 -14.14 20.36
N THR A 622 13.90 -12.92 19.91
CA THR A 622 15.28 -12.50 19.61
C THR A 622 16.16 -12.28 20.85
N LYS A 623 15.58 -11.83 21.97
CA LYS A 623 16.29 -11.56 23.23
C LYS A 623 16.04 -12.60 24.31
N HIS A 624 15.23 -13.63 24.04
CA HIS A 624 14.78 -14.61 25.03
C HIS A 624 14.18 -13.94 26.28
N SER A 625 13.32 -12.94 26.07
CA SER A 625 12.72 -12.13 27.14
C SER A 625 11.28 -12.55 27.45
N ASP A 626 11.08 -13.25 28.56
CA ASP A 626 9.74 -13.62 29.03
C ASP A 626 8.87 -12.40 29.34
N LYS A 627 9.46 -11.33 29.90
CA LYS A 627 8.71 -10.08 30.15
C LYS A 627 8.21 -9.46 28.85
N ALA A 628 9.03 -9.44 27.78
CA ALA A 628 8.58 -8.95 26.47
C ALA A 628 7.43 -9.80 25.92
N ARG A 629 7.48 -11.13 26.09
CA ARG A 629 6.42 -12.06 25.68
C ARG A 629 5.11 -11.78 26.43
N ILE A 630 5.18 -11.64 27.75
CA ILE A 630 4.03 -11.32 28.61
C ILE A 630 3.43 -9.98 28.20
N LEU A 631 4.25 -8.94 28.01
CA LEU A 631 3.79 -7.64 27.52
C LEU A 631 3.07 -7.75 26.18
N GLY A 632 3.64 -8.48 25.22
CA GLY A 632 3.03 -8.69 23.90
C GLY A 632 1.69 -9.42 23.97
N HIS A 633 1.56 -10.46 24.79
CA HIS A 633 0.29 -11.15 25.00
C HIS A 633 -0.75 -10.30 25.74
N ALA A 634 -0.31 -9.43 26.64
CA ALA A 634 -1.17 -8.49 27.32
C ALA A 634 -1.66 -7.37 26.38
N VAL A 635 -0.83 -6.93 25.41
CA VAL A 635 -1.26 -6.04 24.31
C VAL A 635 -2.34 -6.70 23.46
N ASP A 636 -2.18 -7.99 23.10
CA ASP A 636 -3.21 -8.72 22.34
C ASP A 636 -4.55 -8.75 23.09
N ARG A 637 -4.53 -8.96 24.42
CA ARG A 637 -5.73 -8.91 25.27
C ARG A 637 -6.33 -7.52 25.35
N ALA A 638 -5.51 -6.50 25.62
CA ALA A 638 -5.96 -5.12 25.69
C ALA A 638 -6.61 -4.66 24.37
N THR A 639 -6.04 -5.06 23.24
CA THR A 639 -6.57 -4.78 21.91
C THR A 639 -7.94 -5.42 21.69
N GLN A 640 -8.12 -6.69 22.13
CA GLN A 640 -9.41 -7.36 22.10
C GLN A 640 -10.43 -6.61 22.98
N ASP A 641 -10.06 -6.20 24.19
CA ASP A 641 -10.97 -5.49 25.10
C ASP A 641 -11.36 -4.10 24.57
N VAL A 642 -10.47 -3.38 23.88
CA VAL A 642 -10.81 -2.13 23.18
C VAL A 642 -11.91 -2.38 22.15
N LEU A 643 -11.80 -3.47 21.38
CA LEU A 643 -12.79 -3.83 20.37
C LEU A 643 -14.10 -4.32 20.98
N ASP A 644 -14.06 -5.23 21.95
CA ASP A 644 -15.24 -5.84 22.58
C ASP A 644 -16.11 -4.81 23.30
N HIS A 645 -15.50 -3.78 23.87
CA HIS A 645 -16.19 -2.70 24.56
C HIS A 645 -16.44 -1.45 23.69
N ASN A 646 -16.21 -1.54 22.37
CA ASN A 646 -16.39 -0.45 21.40
C ASN A 646 -15.69 0.85 21.81
N LYS A 647 -14.41 0.76 22.20
CA LYS A 647 -13.58 1.90 22.63
C LYS A 647 -12.66 2.43 21.54
N SER A 648 -12.92 2.08 20.27
CA SER A 648 -12.28 2.73 19.13
C SER A 648 -12.81 4.15 18.92
N PRO A 649 -12.03 5.05 18.30
CA PRO A 649 -12.47 6.41 18.00
C PRO A 649 -13.66 6.45 17.04
N GLU A 650 -14.61 7.34 17.32
CA GLU A 650 -15.75 7.68 16.47
C GLU A 650 -15.56 9.04 15.78
N ALA A 651 -16.45 9.36 14.84
CA ALA A 651 -16.23 10.46 13.91
C ALA A 651 -16.56 11.86 14.47
N LYS A 652 -17.35 11.96 15.55
CA LYS A 652 -17.91 13.24 16.01
C LYS A 652 -17.45 13.60 17.41
N VAL A 653 -17.31 14.90 17.64
CA VAL A 653 -17.11 15.52 18.96
C VAL A 653 -18.12 14.99 19.99
N GLY A 654 -17.67 14.76 21.22
CA GLY A 654 -18.47 14.20 22.31
C GLY A 654 -18.62 12.68 22.26
N GLN A 655 -18.08 12.02 21.23
CA GLN A 655 -17.92 10.57 21.17
C GLN A 655 -16.48 10.19 21.55
N THR A 656 -16.20 8.89 21.70
CA THR A 656 -14.82 8.42 21.93
C THR A 656 -13.89 8.92 20.83
N ASP A 657 -12.77 9.52 21.21
CA ASP A 657 -11.72 9.97 20.30
C ASP A 657 -10.44 9.11 20.47
N ASN A 658 -9.39 9.44 19.72
CA ASN A 658 -8.09 8.76 19.78
C ASN A 658 -7.51 8.70 21.21
N ARG A 659 -7.52 9.82 21.94
CA ARG A 659 -6.95 9.90 23.31
C ARG A 659 -7.73 9.03 24.28
N THR A 660 -9.06 9.02 24.15
CA THR A 660 -9.94 8.15 24.92
C THR A 660 -9.66 6.68 24.64
N SER A 661 -9.44 6.31 23.37
CA SER A 661 -9.06 4.95 23.01
C SER A 661 -7.71 4.53 23.62
N HIS A 662 -6.74 5.44 23.68
CA HIS A 662 -5.44 5.19 24.32
C HIS A 662 -5.55 5.00 25.83
N PHE A 663 -6.41 5.77 26.50
CA PHE A 663 -6.71 5.56 27.92
C PHE A 663 -7.27 4.14 28.15
N TYR A 664 -8.29 3.73 27.40
CA TYR A 664 -8.86 2.39 27.55
C TYR A 664 -7.85 1.29 27.20
N PHE A 665 -7.04 1.48 26.16
CA PHE A 665 -5.95 0.57 25.85
C PHE A 665 -4.97 0.42 27.03
N ALA A 666 -4.53 1.54 27.63
CA ALA A 666 -3.65 1.51 28.80
C ALA A 666 -4.30 0.82 30.01
N LEU A 667 -5.59 1.09 30.26
CA LEU A 667 -6.37 0.44 31.32
C LEU A 667 -6.42 -1.07 31.13
N TYR A 668 -6.81 -1.54 29.94
CA TYR A 668 -6.92 -2.96 29.65
C TYR A 668 -5.55 -3.65 29.61
N TRP A 669 -4.50 -2.96 29.17
CA TRP A 669 -3.14 -3.49 29.20
C TRP A 669 -2.63 -3.64 30.63
N ALA A 670 -2.86 -2.65 31.50
CA ALA A 670 -2.50 -2.72 32.91
C ALA A 670 -3.29 -3.83 33.62
N ARG A 671 -4.59 -3.98 33.32
CA ARG A 671 -5.41 -5.09 33.84
C ARG A 671 -4.85 -6.44 33.43
N ALA A 672 -4.57 -6.65 32.15
CA ALA A 672 -4.04 -7.91 31.65
C ALA A 672 -2.68 -8.26 32.30
N LEU A 673 -1.81 -7.26 32.51
CA LEU A 673 -0.52 -7.42 33.21
C LEU A 673 -0.65 -7.64 34.71
N ALA A 674 -1.70 -7.11 35.34
CA ALA A 674 -2.01 -7.35 36.75
C ALA A 674 -2.68 -8.71 37.00
N SER A 675 -3.35 -9.28 35.99
CA SER A 675 -4.11 -10.54 36.13
C SER A 675 -3.43 -11.78 35.54
N GLN A 676 -2.30 -11.63 34.85
CA GLN A 676 -1.50 -12.77 34.37
C GLN A 676 -0.90 -13.57 35.53
N ASN A 677 -0.45 -14.79 35.25
CA ASN A 677 0.01 -15.77 36.25
C ASN A 677 1.45 -16.26 36.02
N GLU A 678 2.24 -15.51 35.25
CA GLU A 678 3.58 -15.86 34.79
C GLU A 678 4.69 -15.09 35.52
N ASP A 679 4.53 -13.77 35.73
CA ASP A 679 5.58 -12.91 36.33
C ASP A 679 5.04 -12.08 37.51
N PRO A 680 5.43 -12.39 38.76
CA PRO A 680 4.90 -11.71 39.95
C PRO A 680 5.38 -10.26 40.09
N ASP A 681 6.52 -9.89 39.52
CA ASP A 681 7.03 -8.51 39.59
C ASP A 681 6.17 -7.59 38.70
N LEU A 682 5.82 -8.06 37.50
CA LEU A 682 4.89 -7.36 36.62
C LEU A 682 3.51 -7.23 37.26
N ILE A 683 3.00 -8.27 37.94
CA ILE A 683 1.73 -8.19 38.69
C ILE A 683 1.82 -7.08 39.74
N ALA A 684 2.86 -7.11 40.59
CA ALA A 684 3.02 -6.14 41.67
C ALA A 684 3.18 -4.70 41.15
N HIS A 685 3.83 -4.53 40.00
CA HIS A 685 3.99 -3.22 39.36
C HIS A 685 2.68 -2.70 38.75
N PHE A 686 1.94 -3.52 38.00
CA PHE A 686 0.76 -3.08 37.25
C PHE A 686 -0.55 -3.12 38.04
N ALA A 687 -0.66 -3.91 39.12
CA ALA A 687 -1.84 -3.92 39.98
C ALA A 687 -2.25 -2.54 40.52
N PRO A 688 -1.35 -1.72 41.12
CA PRO A 688 -1.72 -0.38 41.57
C PRO A 688 -2.06 0.56 40.40
N ILE A 689 -1.40 0.41 39.24
CA ILE A 689 -1.67 1.22 38.03
C ILE A 689 -3.07 0.91 37.49
N ALA A 690 -3.40 -0.38 37.31
CA ALA A 690 -4.71 -0.82 36.85
C ALA A 690 -5.81 -0.29 37.77
N LYS A 691 -5.65 -0.47 39.09
CA LYS A 691 -6.60 0.05 40.08
C LYS A 691 -6.75 1.58 40.01
N ALA A 692 -5.66 2.32 39.87
CA ALA A 692 -5.72 3.77 39.79
C ALA A 692 -6.43 4.26 38.51
N LEU A 693 -6.18 3.60 37.37
CA LEU A 693 -6.88 3.90 36.10
C LEU A 693 -8.39 3.62 36.21
N GLU A 694 -8.78 2.52 36.87
CA GLU A 694 -10.19 2.18 37.12
C GLU A 694 -10.89 3.18 38.04
N GLU A 695 -10.30 3.47 39.20
CA GLU A 695 -10.88 4.36 40.21
C GLU A 695 -11.01 5.81 39.69
N ASN A 696 -10.18 6.19 38.71
CA ASN A 696 -10.17 7.53 38.13
C ASN A 696 -10.76 7.59 36.71
N GLU A 697 -11.40 6.53 36.20
CA GLU A 697 -11.94 6.48 34.82
C GLU A 697 -12.80 7.71 34.51
N ALA A 698 -13.83 7.98 35.32
CA ALA A 698 -14.73 9.10 35.09
C ALA A 698 -14.03 10.47 35.09
N ARG A 699 -13.01 10.64 35.95
CA ARG A 699 -12.23 11.87 36.03
C ARG A 699 -11.33 12.04 34.80
N ILE A 700 -10.64 10.98 34.38
CA ILE A 700 -9.78 10.99 33.20
C ILE A 700 -10.61 11.33 31.96
N LEU A 701 -11.76 10.67 31.77
CA LEU A 701 -12.66 10.94 30.65
C LEU A 701 -13.16 12.39 30.65
N ALA A 702 -13.52 12.93 31.81
CA ALA A 702 -13.93 14.33 31.92
C ALA A 702 -12.80 15.32 31.59
N GLU A 703 -11.56 15.02 32.01
CA GLU A 703 -10.39 15.84 31.68
C GLU A 703 -10.07 15.79 30.16
N LEU A 704 -10.14 14.61 29.54
CA LEU A 704 -9.95 14.44 28.10
C LEU A 704 -11.00 15.22 27.29
N ALA A 705 -12.27 15.11 27.66
CA ALA A 705 -13.38 15.78 26.98
C ALA A 705 -13.44 17.30 27.20
N SER A 706 -12.77 17.84 28.23
CA SER A 706 -12.90 19.24 28.66
C SER A 706 -12.58 20.30 27.58
N ALA A 707 -11.75 19.92 26.61
CA ALA A 707 -11.29 20.76 25.53
C ALA A 707 -11.90 20.39 24.16
N GLU A 708 -12.73 19.35 24.08
CA GLU A 708 -13.43 18.98 22.84
C GLU A 708 -14.42 20.07 22.39
N GLY A 709 -14.65 20.16 21.08
CA GLY A 709 -15.51 21.15 20.43
C GLY A 709 -14.92 22.55 20.33
N LYS A 710 -13.64 22.73 20.68
CA LYS A 710 -12.92 24.00 20.61
C LYS A 710 -11.72 23.89 19.66
N PRO A 711 -11.30 24.98 18.99
CA PRO A 711 -10.10 24.95 18.17
C PRO A 711 -8.84 24.61 18.98
N ALA A 712 -7.94 23.82 18.38
CA ALA A 712 -6.67 23.42 18.97
C ALA A 712 -5.49 23.93 18.12
N ASP A 713 -4.62 24.76 18.72
CA ASP A 713 -3.46 25.33 18.04
C ASP A 713 -2.22 24.45 18.24
N LEU A 714 -1.86 23.71 17.20
CA LEU A 714 -0.68 22.84 17.15
C LEU A 714 0.65 23.61 16.95
N GLY A 715 0.61 24.91 16.68
CA GLY A 715 1.79 25.73 16.40
C GLY A 715 2.50 25.40 15.08
N GLY A 716 1.84 24.68 14.18
CA GLY A 716 2.36 24.22 12.88
C GLY A 716 1.48 23.12 12.29
N TYR A 717 1.83 22.62 11.11
CA TYR A 717 1.18 21.49 10.47
C TYR A 717 2.21 20.38 10.16
N TYR A 718 3.22 20.67 9.35
CA TYR A 718 4.30 19.74 9.03
C TYR A 718 5.38 19.69 10.12
N LEU A 719 5.56 20.80 10.85
CA LEU A 719 6.43 20.88 12.02
C LEU A 719 5.65 21.50 13.18
N THR A 720 4.86 20.70 13.89
CA THR A 720 4.09 21.19 15.04
C THR A 720 5.01 21.61 16.20
N ASP A 721 4.52 22.48 17.08
CA ASP A 721 5.22 22.78 18.33
C ASP A 721 5.10 21.58 19.30
N PRO A 722 6.21 21.00 19.78
CA PRO A 722 6.17 19.80 20.62
C PRO A 722 5.41 19.99 21.93
N THR A 723 5.51 21.18 22.55
CA THR A 723 4.87 21.47 23.84
C THR A 723 3.36 21.59 23.67
N ARG A 724 2.91 22.39 22.69
CA ARG A 724 1.48 22.55 22.37
C ARG A 724 0.85 21.24 21.96
N THR A 725 1.55 20.45 21.12
CA THR A 725 1.08 19.12 20.71
C THR A 725 0.91 18.22 21.93
N ALA A 726 1.88 18.18 22.84
CA ALA A 726 1.79 17.37 24.06
C ALA A 726 0.64 17.82 24.97
N ASP A 727 0.41 19.13 25.14
CA ASP A 727 -0.67 19.66 25.95
C ASP A 727 -2.06 19.28 25.41
N ILE A 728 -2.23 19.31 24.09
CA ILE A 728 -3.47 18.91 23.39
C ILE A 728 -3.67 17.39 23.45
N MET A 729 -2.61 16.62 23.20
CA MET A 729 -2.68 15.16 23.07
C MET A 729 -2.64 14.42 24.42
N ARG A 730 -2.24 15.11 25.51
CA ARG A 730 -2.14 14.57 26.87
C ARG A 730 -2.80 15.52 27.87
N SER A 731 -4.04 15.91 27.58
CA SER A 731 -4.80 16.89 28.36
C SER A 731 -5.20 16.40 29.75
N SER A 732 -5.37 15.09 29.97
CA SER A 732 -5.65 14.55 31.30
C SER A 732 -4.41 14.58 32.19
N ARG A 733 -4.49 15.38 33.25
CA ARG A 733 -3.46 15.45 34.29
C ARG A 733 -3.44 14.17 35.11
N THR A 734 -4.60 13.62 35.45
CA THR A 734 -4.68 12.39 36.24
C THR A 734 -4.08 11.20 35.50
N LEU A 735 -4.33 11.06 34.20
CA LEU A 735 -3.69 10.02 33.40
C LEU A 735 -2.16 10.17 33.36
N LYS A 736 -1.66 11.41 33.21
CA LYS A 736 -0.22 11.70 33.25
C LYS A 736 0.41 11.36 34.60
N GLU A 737 -0.27 11.63 35.71
CA GLU A 737 0.23 11.33 37.06
C GLU A 737 0.25 9.82 37.36
N ILE A 738 -0.66 9.04 36.78
CA ILE A 738 -0.73 7.58 36.98
C ILE A 738 0.35 6.85 36.15
N LEU A 739 0.61 7.32 34.92
CA LEU A 739 1.50 6.65 33.97
C LEU A 739 2.92 7.21 33.91
N GLY A 740 3.16 8.39 34.51
CA GLY A 740 4.38 9.18 34.36
C GLY A 740 5.37 9.08 35.50
#